data_AF-A0A432UDC3-F1
#
_entry.id   AF-A0A432UDC3-F1
#
_cell.length_a   1.000
_cell.length_b   1.000
_cell.length_c   1.000
_cell.angle_alpha   90.00
_cell.angle_beta   90.00
_cell.angle_gamma   90.00
#
_symmetry.space_group_name_H-M   'P 1'
#
loop_
_entity.id
_entity.type
_entity.pdbx_description
1 polymer ?
#
loop_
_entity_poly.entity_id
_entity_poly.type
_entity_poly.pdbx_seq_one_letter_code
_entity_poly.pdbx_strand_id
1 'polypeptide(L)'
;MQVYFDGRPCEVRPEETLLQAARRHGIYIPSLCDLPGKEESPSPCGLCLVEVEDRGLVRSCVTRVEDGLRVLTQSEAVKAARRRRLETLVANHYGDCKAPCGQPCPGGLNIQGYIALIARGEYQAALSLIKERLPLPALVGRVCPRFCEPRCRRALVDAPVAINDLKRFVADWGLAHGELRPEIAPPTGKRVAIVGAGPAGLTAAYYLRLKGHEVTLFEARQEPGGIPRWLIPGFKLSKEVLRREIEGILSLGIELQTGKAWGRDFSLEDLFSQGYQAVFLAIGSWQERKHEIPGEEEALSALEWLEALNSGRVLPVRPGDHVLVLGGGYTAVDTARALIRLGAQVTLVYPRSRVEMPAPQREVQAAEAEGVRLFLMAQPLKIEKEERGFRVLLARTVLSEPDPRTKARKVVPLEGTEETQVFAWVVRAWGEEPQIEFKTYGKMEAELATTPGGQLKVTSGTMATNIPGVFAGGDFVSGPKTVIQAVASARRAAEAIHAYLMDLKPTKGLPTVKFDFNRGRRPEEMDLEFYEQFPEAPRESPPERAPKERVGDFEETVGTLSEEAARREAERCLKCGCLGFHKCLFREILIAEEVPATKGRKRAKYQLENLHPFIEVDLNKCVGCFRCVRSCLHEGLQLKIYAQGTPEEEIHLEFTEHCVSCGACVDACPTGALTRKDSTVPFSRGEAREIRTVCPYCGTGCNLLARVKNGSILEVTGADVPPNYGDLCVKGRFGYVFYRHPERLRKPLLRKDRGQEFREVSWEEALDFVAERLSEIREKYGPEALGVLCSARIPNEDVYVVQKFARAVLGTHNVDNPARV
;
A
#
# COMPACT_ATOMS: atom_id res chain seq x y z
N MET A 1 -39.92 -13.00 30.02
CA MET A 1 -39.24 -12.56 31.27
C MET A 1 -38.53 -11.25 30.98
N GLN A 2 -38.24 -10.46 32.00
CA GLN A 2 -37.60 -9.14 31.88
C GLN A 2 -36.27 -9.11 32.63
N VAL A 3 -35.21 -8.66 31.97
CA VAL A 3 -33.88 -8.42 32.56
C VAL A 3 -33.50 -6.98 32.30
N TYR A 4 -32.83 -6.34 33.25
CA TYR A 4 -32.40 -4.95 33.17
C TYR A 4 -30.89 -4.89 32.94
N PHE A 5 -30.46 -4.51 31.74
CA PHE A 5 -29.04 -4.29 31.43
C PHE A 5 -28.71 -2.80 31.52
N ASP A 6 -27.81 -2.40 32.41
CA ASP A 6 -27.44 -1.00 32.66
C ASP A 6 -28.68 -0.10 32.86
N GLY A 7 -29.68 -0.62 33.58
CA GLY A 7 -30.97 0.04 33.82
C GLY A 7 -31.98 -0.04 32.66
N ARG A 8 -31.59 -0.55 31.49
CA ARG A 8 -32.48 -0.72 30.33
C ARG A 8 -33.26 -2.04 30.42
N PRO A 9 -34.60 -2.01 30.45
CA PRO A 9 -35.40 -3.23 30.42
C PRO A 9 -35.29 -3.93 29.05
N CYS A 10 -35.04 -5.22 29.08
CA CYS A 10 -34.88 -6.07 27.91
C CYS A 10 -35.75 -7.33 28.06
N GLU A 11 -36.60 -7.59 27.06
CA GLU A 11 -37.41 -8.81 27.03
C GLU A 11 -36.56 -10.02 26.62
N VAL A 12 -36.55 -11.05 27.45
CA VAL A 12 -35.67 -12.23 27.33
C VAL A 12 -36.46 -13.53 27.30
N ARG A 13 -35.87 -14.54 26.65
CA ARG A 13 -36.42 -15.89 26.57
C ARG A 13 -35.81 -16.77 27.67
N PRO A 14 -36.59 -17.62 28.38
CA PRO A 14 -36.10 -18.41 29.51
C PRO A 14 -34.85 -19.26 29.22
N GLU A 15 -34.72 -19.73 27.98
CA GLU A 15 -33.60 -20.55 27.50
C GLU A 15 -32.35 -19.76 27.10
N GLU A 16 -32.38 -18.42 27.12
CA GLU A 16 -31.22 -17.59 26.77
C GLU A 16 -30.22 -17.47 27.93
N THR A 17 -28.95 -17.34 27.59
CA THR A 17 -27.93 -16.81 28.53
C THR A 17 -27.95 -15.29 28.52
N LEU A 18 -27.39 -14.66 29.56
CA LEU A 18 -27.26 -13.20 29.63
C LEU A 18 -26.53 -12.64 28.40
N LEU A 19 -25.53 -13.35 27.85
CA LEU A 19 -24.80 -12.93 26.65
C LEU A 19 -25.67 -12.98 25.38
N GLN A 20 -26.48 -14.04 25.22
CA GLN A 20 -27.40 -14.17 24.08
C GLN A 20 -28.46 -13.07 24.12
N ALA A 21 -29.05 -12.85 25.30
CA ALA A 21 -30.00 -11.77 25.54
C ALA A 21 -29.40 -10.39 25.23
N ALA A 22 -28.22 -10.08 25.78
CA ALA A 22 -27.53 -8.82 25.53
C ALA A 22 -27.30 -8.57 24.03
N ARG A 23 -26.79 -9.57 23.30
CA ARG A 23 -26.54 -9.46 21.85
C ARG A 23 -27.81 -9.19 21.05
N ARG A 24 -28.91 -9.87 21.38
CA ARG A 24 -30.21 -9.67 20.71
C ARG A 24 -30.75 -8.25 20.88
N HIS A 25 -30.38 -7.59 21.98
CA HIS A 25 -30.75 -6.19 22.28
C HIS A 25 -29.68 -5.16 21.91
N GLY A 26 -28.63 -5.59 21.20
CA GLY A 26 -27.55 -4.70 20.75
C GLY A 26 -26.64 -4.20 21.87
N ILE A 27 -26.60 -4.89 23.02
CA ILE A 27 -25.75 -4.56 24.15
C ILE A 27 -24.40 -5.24 23.99
N TYR A 28 -23.33 -4.46 24.06
CA TYR A 28 -21.98 -4.95 23.87
C TYR A 28 -21.45 -5.63 25.14
N ILE A 29 -21.17 -6.93 25.03
CA ILE A 29 -20.41 -7.70 26.01
C ILE A 29 -19.31 -8.45 25.23
N PRO A 30 -18.02 -8.23 25.52
CA PRO A 30 -16.93 -8.83 24.78
C PRO A 30 -16.81 -10.33 25.07
N SER A 31 -16.46 -11.11 24.04
CA SER A 31 -16.21 -12.54 24.19
C SER A 31 -15.27 -13.03 23.10
N LEU A 32 -14.20 -13.75 23.47
CA LEU A 32 -13.28 -14.38 22.50
C LEU A 32 -13.55 -15.85 22.25
N CYS A 33 -13.99 -16.61 23.27
CA CYS A 33 -14.18 -18.05 23.15
C CYS A 33 -15.64 -18.44 22.84
N ASP A 34 -16.60 -17.54 23.03
CA ASP A 34 -18.02 -17.85 22.80
C ASP A 34 -18.27 -18.20 21.34
N LEU A 35 -18.90 -19.35 21.08
CA LEU A 35 -19.24 -19.85 19.75
C LEU A 35 -20.72 -20.28 19.78
N PRO A 36 -21.62 -19.58 19.08
CA PRO A 36 -23.05 -19.86 19.13
C PRO A 36 -23.39 -21.32 18.83
N GLY A 37 -24.32 -21.90 19.59
CA GLY A 37 -24.78 -23.28 19.42
C GLY A 37 -23.78 -24.37 19.88
N LYS A 38 -22.68 -23.99 20.53
CA LYS A 38 -21.68 -24.94 21.06
C LYS A 38 -21.54 -24.82 22.57
N GLU A 39 -21.22 -25.93 23.23
CA GLU A 39 -20.98 -26.02 24.67
C GLU A 39 -19.88 -25.08 25.17
N GLU A 40 -19.79 -24.81 26.47
CA GLU A 40 -18.77 -23.92 27.03
C GLU A 40 -17.34 -24.31 26.60
N SER A 41 -16.48 -23.30 26.41
CA SER A 41 -15.07 -23.52 26.12
C SER A 41 -14.37 -24.22 27.29
N PRO A 42 -13.57 -25.29 27.05
CA PRO A 42 -12.72 -25.91 28.08
C PRO A 42 -11.74 -24.90 28.71
N SER A 43 -11.40 -23.85 27.95
CA SER A 43 -10.69 -22.69 28.47
C SER A 43 -11.52 -21.41 28.25
N PRO A 44 -12.28 -20.97 29.27
CA PRO A 44 -13.08 -19.77 29.19
C PRO A 44 -12.22 -18.51 29.07
N CYS A 45 -12.55 -17.65 28.11
CA CYS A 45 -11.79 -16.40 27.91
C CYS A 45 -11.96 -15.40 29.05
N GLY A 46 -13.03 -15.49 29.84
CA GLY A 46 -13.29 -14.59 30.98
C GLY A 46 -13.64 -13.14 30.62
N LEU A 47 -13.83 -12.81 29.33
CA LEU A 47 -14.13 -11.44 28.90
C LEU A 47 -15.61 -11.08 29.05
N CYS A 48 -16.49 -12.07 28.99
CA CYS A 48 -17.95 -11.88 29.08
C CYS A 48 -18.46 -11.60 30.51
N LEU A 49 -17.56 -11.25 31.43
CA LEU A 49 -17.94 -10.92 32.80
C LEU A 49 -18.88 -9.72 32.81
N VAL A 50 -19.93 -9.84 33.61
CA VAL A 50 -20.90 -8.80 33.96
C VAL A 50 -21.14 -8.85 35.46
N GLU A 51 -21.57 -7.74 36.03
CA GLU A 51 -21.97 -7.70 37.43
C GLU A 51 -23.47 -7.87 37.53
N VAL A 52 -23.92 -8.82 38.35
CA VAL A 52 -25.34 -9.04 38.64
C VAL A 52 -25.60 -8.64 40.09
N GLU A 53 -26.66 -7.87 40.31
CA GLU A 53 -27.08 -7.47 41.66
C GLU A 53 -27.22 -8.72 42.54
N ASP A 54 -26.69 -8.66 43.76
CA ASP A 54 -26.64 -9.76 44.74
C ASP A 54 -25.80 -11.01 44.36
N ARG A 55 -25.15 -11.05 43.19
CA ARG A 55 -24.29 -12.18 42.74
C ARG A 55 -22.87 -11.78 42.38
N GLY A 56 -22.58 -10.48 42.28
CA GLY A 56 -21.27 -9.97 41.90
C GLY A 56 -20.91 -10.32 40.45
N LEU A 57 -19.62 -10.55 40.18
CA LEU A 57 -19.12 -10.83 38.83
C LEU A 57 -19.45 -12.26 38.39
N VAL A 58 -20.22 -12.39 37.31
CA VAL A 58 -20.59 -13.68 36.70
C VAL A 58 -20.30 -13.70 35.21
N ARG A 59 -20.14 -14.90 34.63
CA ARG A 59 -19.92 -15.08 33.19
C ARG A 59 -21.25 -15.10 32.45
N SER A 60 -21.54 -14.02 31.71
CA SER A 60 -22.80 -13.89 30.98
C SER A 60 -23.03 -14.98 29.93
N CYS A 61 -21.97 -15.64 29.42
CA CYS A 61 -22.10 -16.70 28.41
C CYS A 61 -22.69 -18.02 28.94
N VAL A 62 -22.73 -18.23 30.26
CA VAL A 62 -23.29 -19.44 30.88
C VAL A 62 -24.39 -19.14 31.90
N THR A 63 -24.44 -17.91 32.45
CA THR A 63 -25.52 -17.50 33.34
C THR A 63 -26.83 -17.39 32.56
N ARG A 64 -27.84 -18.17 32.97
CA ARG A 64 -29.20 -18.10 32.42
C ARG A 64 -29.90 -16.82 32.84
N VAL A 65 -30.82 -16.34 32.00
CA VAL A 65 -31.68 -15.23 32.36
C VAL A 65 -32.69 -15.65 33.43
N GLU A 66 -32.95 -14.78 34.40
CA GLU A 66 -34.02 -14.92 35.39
C GLU A 66 -34.83 -13.62 35.41
N ASP A 67 -36.11 -13.72 35.76
CA ASP A 67 -36.99 -12.56 35.73
C ASP A 67 -36.57 -11.56 36.81
N GLY A 68 -36.48 -10.28 36.44
CA GLY A 68 -36.07 -9.20 37.32
C GLY A 68 -34.56 -9.02 37.51
N LEU A 69 -33.69 -9.84 36.89
CA LEU A 69 -32.24 -9.66 37.05
C LEU A 69 -31.79 -8.27 36.60
N ARG A 70 -30.90 -7.67 37.39
CA ARG A 70 -30.24 -6.39 37.10
C ARG A 70 -28.77 -6.63 36.86
N VAL A 71 -28.30 -6.25 35.67
CA VAL A 71 -26.99 -6.58 35.13
C VAL A 71 -26.28 -5.30 34.73
N LEU A 72 -25.11 -5.05 35.29
CA LEU A 72 -24.21 -3.97 34.89
C LEU A 72 -23.13 -4.52 33.97
N THR A 73 -23.01 -3.97 32.76
CA THR A 73 -22.03 -4.44 31.76
C THR A 73 -20.75 -3.62 31.74
N GLN A 74 -20.75 -2.47 32.43
CA GLN A 74 -19.68 -1.47 32.43
C GLN A 74 -19.34 -0.93 33.83
N SER A 75 -19.58 -1.70 34.89
CA SER A 75 -19.12 -1.31 36.24
C SER A 75 -17.59 -1.29 36.34
N GLU A 76 -17.04 -0.58 37.32
CA GLU A 76 -15.59 -0.51 37.53
C GLU A 76 -14.99 -1.90 37.83
N ALA A 77 -15.72 -2.75 38.55
CA ALA A 77 -15.32 -4.14 38.79
C ALA A 77 -15.23 -4.94 37.48
N VAL A 78 -16.22 -4.80 36.58
CA VAL A 78 -16.22 -5.44 35.26
C VAL A 78 -15.06 -4.96 34.40
N LYS A 79 -14.84 -3.64 34.30
CA LYS A 79 -13.72 -3.07 33.53
C LYS A 79 -12.37 -3.54 34.05
N ALA A 80 -12.17 -3.53 35.37
CA ALA A 80 -10.93 -3.99 35.99
C ALA A 80 -10.66 -5.47 35.72
N ALA A 81 -11.69 -6.32 35.82
CA ALA A 81 -11.58 -7.75 35.55
C ALA A 81 -11.26 -8.03 34.07
N ARG A 82 -11.97 -7.38 33.13
CA ARG A 82 -11.71 -7.52 31.69
C ARG A 82 -10.31 -7.06 31.33
N ARG A 83 -9.87 -5.91 31.86
CA ARG A 83 -8.52 -5.38 31.65
C ARG A 83 -7.45 -6.36 32.09
N ARG A 84 -7.54 -6.88 33.33
CA ARG A 84 -6.58 -7.86 33.86
C ARG A 84 -6.52 -9.11 32.97
N ARG A 85 -7.68 -9.61 32.54
CA ARG A 85 -7.75 -10.79 31.67
C ARG A 85 -7.14 -10.54 30.29
N LEU A 86 -7.41 -9.40 29.68
CA LEU A 86 -6.80 -9.02 28.40
C LEU A 86 -5.29 -8.86 28.51
N GLU A 87 -4.78 -8.29 29.61
CA GLU A 87 -3.34 -8.19 29.84
C GLU A 87 -2.65 -9.56 29.87
N THR A 88 -3.29 -10.58 30.47
CA THR A 88 -2.79 -11.97 30.41
C THR A 88 -2.80 -12.52 28.98
N LEU A 89 -3.89 -12.33 28.23
CA LEU A 89 -4.00 -12.83 26.86
C LEU A 89 -3.00 -12.14 25.90
N VAL A 90 -2.76 -10.84 26.10
CA VAL A 90 -1.77 -10.06 25.34
C VAL A 90 -0.37 -10.64 25.54
N ALA A 91 -0.03 -11.09 26.75
CA ALA A 91 1.29 -11.65 27.06
C ALA A 91 1.62 -12.96 26.31
N ASN A 92 0.61 -13.67 25.78
CA ASN A 92 0.80 -14.90 25.00
C ASN A 92 0.81 -14.66 23.49
N HIS A 93 0.47 -13.45 23.03
CA HIS A 93 0.38 -13.12 21.61
C HIS A 93 1.65 -12.42 21.10
N TYR A 94 2.20 -12.93 20.00
CA TYR A 94 3.38 -12.41 19.30
C TYR A 94 3.17 -12.46 17.78
N GLY A 95 3.36 -11.33 17.11
CA GLY A 95 3.19 -11.20 15.67
C GLY A 95 3.12 -9.75 15.21
N ASP A 96 3.23 -9.49 13.91
CA ASP A 96 2.96 -8.17 13.37
C ASP A 96 1.53 -8.08 12.87
N CYS A 97 0.76 -7.14 13.43
CA CYS A 97 -0.57 -6.83 12.88
C CYS A 97 -0.45 -6.26 11.46
N LYS A 98 0.56 -5.42 11.22
CA LYS A 98 0.83 -4.78 9.93
C LYS A 98 2.27 -5.01 9.52
N ALA A 99 2.51 -5.21 8.23
CA ALA A 99 3.85 -5.47 7.72
C ALA A 99 4.82 -4.30 8.04
N PRO A 100 6.06 -4.59 8.49
CA PRO A 100 7.01 -3.56 8.91
C PRO A 100 7.50 -2.68 7.77
N CYS A 101 7.52 -3.19 6.53
CA CYS A 101 7.93 -2.43 5.35
C CYS A 101 6.98 -1.27 5.00
N GLY A 102 5.67 -1.40 5.33
CA GLY A 102 4.67 -0.37 5.07
C GLY A 102 4.72 0.80 6.07
N GLN A 103 5.21 0.56 7.29
CA GLN A 103 5.27 1.56 8.36
C GLN A 103 6.16 2.79 8.04
N PRO A 104 7.40 2.65 7.53
CA PRO A 104 8.24 3.79 7.19
C PRO A 104 7.84 4.47 5.88
N CYS A 105 6.94 3.88 5.09
CA CYS A 105 6.52 4.46 3.81
C CYS A 105 5.65 5.69 4.08
N PRO A 106 6.04 6.91 3.65
CA PRO A 106 5.23 8.10 3.86
C PRO A 106 3.84 8.01 3.22
N GLY A 107 3.74 7.27 2.10
CA GLY A 107 2.47 7.00 1.42
C GLY A 107 1.56 6.04 2.18
N GLY A 108 2.07 5.26 3.13
CA GLY A 108 1.29 4.24 3.85
C GLY A 108 0.75 3.15 2.92
N LEU A 109 1.58 2.69 1.98
CA LEU A 109 1.21 1.67 0.99
C LEU A 109 1.01 0.30 1.64
N ASN A 110 0.06 -0.49 1.12
CA ASN A 110 -0.07 -1.90 1.45
C ASN A 110 0.96 -2.74 0.65
N ILE A 111 2.21 -2.69 1.11
CA ILE A 111 3.36 -3.29 0.40
C ILE A 111 3.23 -4.81 0.30
N GLN A 112 2.94 -5.48 1.41
CA GLN A 112 2.74 -6.93 1.39
C GLN A 112 1.59 -7.33 0.45
N GLY A 113 0.51 -6.54 0.42
CA GLY A 113 -0.64 -6.81 -0.43
C GLY A 113 -0.32 -6.75 -1.93
N TYR A 114 0.31 -5.67 -2.41
CA TYR A 114 0.59 -5.61 -3.85
C TYR A 114 1.68 -6.59 -4.27
N ILE A 115 2.65 -6.91 -3.41
CA ILE A 115 3.64 -7.96 -3.68
C ILE A 115 2.96 -9.33 -3.78
N ALA A 116 2.03 -9.64 -2.88
CA ALA A 116 1.25 -10.86 -2.95
C ALA A 116 0.41 -10.96 -4.23
N LEU A 117 -0.13 -9.84 -4.72
CA LEU A 117 -0.85 -9.79 -6.00
C LEU A 117 0.09 -9.98 -7.21
N ILE A 118 1.31 -9.45 -7.16
CA ILE A 118 2.34 -9.69 -8.20
C ILE A 118 2.71 -11.17 -8.26
N ALA A 119 2.96 -11.82 -7.12
CA ALA A 119 3.27 -13.26 -7.08
C ALA A 119 2.15 -14.10 -7.73
N ARG A 120 0.89 -13.67 -7.56
CA ARG A 120 -0.29 -14.29 -8.17
C ARG A 120 -0.50 -13.99 -9.66
N GLY A 121 0.29 -13.10 -10.27
CA GLY A 121 0.07 -12.62 -11.64
C GLY A 121 -1.11 -11.66 -11.79
N GLU A 122 -1.61 -11.07 -10.70
CA GLU A 122 -2.79 -10.19 -10.68
C GLU A 122 -2.38 -8.71 -10.74
N TYR A 123 -1.67 -8.32 -11.80
CA TYR A 123 -1.01 -7.00 -11.91
C TYR A 123 -1.97 -5.81 -11.89
N GLN A 124 -3.14 -5.95 -12.51
CA GLN A 124 -4.18 -4.91 -12.48
C GLN A 124 -4.67 -4.64 -11.04
N ALA A 125 -4.87 -5.69 -10.24
CA ALA A 125 -5.26 -5.58 -8.84
C ALA A 125 -4.11 -5.00 -8.00
N ALA A 126 -2.86 -5.40 -8.27
CA ALA A 126 -1.67 -4.86 -7.63
C ALA A 126 -1.54 -3.34 -7.86
N LEU A 127 -1.70 -2.90 -9.12
CA LEU A 127 -1.62 -1.49 -9.49
C LEU A 127 -2.75 -0.68 -8.85
N SER A 128 -3.97 -1.23 -8.85
CA SER A 128 -5.13 -0.60 -8.20
C SER A 128 -4.89 -0.42 -6.70
N LEU A 129 -4.35 -1.44 -6.03
CA LEU A 129 -4.02 -1.38 -4.61
C LEU A 129 -2.92 -0.36 -4.31
N ILE A 130 -1.95 -0.17 -5.20
CA ILE A 130 -0.96 0.92 -5.10
C ILE A 130 -1.65 2.28 -5.26
N LYS A 131 -2.51 2.43 -6.28
CA LYS A 131 -3.22 3.67 -6.62
C LYS A 131 -4.23 4.14 -5.56
N GLU A 132 -4.68 3.27 -4.66
CA GLU A 132 -5.44 3.68 -3.45
C GLU A 132 -4.71 4.70 -2.59
N ARG A 133 -3.36 4.68 -2.64
CA ARG A 133 -2.51 5.47 -1.75
C ARG A 133 -1.45 6.29 -2.50
N LEU A 134 -1.15 5.95 -3.75
CA LEU A 134 -0.15 6.59 -4.61
C LEU A 134 -0.64 6.66 -6.07
N PRO A 135 -1.13 7.82 -6.54
CA PRO A 135 -1.65 7.96 -7.91
C PRO A 135 -0.55 8.03 -8.99
N LEU A 136 0.71 8.27 -8.59
CA LEU A 136 1.88 8.42 -9.46
C LEU A 136 2.92 7.28 -9.26
N PRO A 137 2.55 5.99 -9.39
CA PRO A 137 3.46 4.89 -9.11
C PRO A 137 4.64 4.74 -10.08
N ALA A 138 4.51 5.13 -11.36
CA ALA A 138 5.56 5.05 -12.37
C ALA A 138 6.66 6.09 -12.11
N LEU A 139 6.28 7.33 -11.80
CA LEU A 139 7.18 8.37 -11.31
C LEU A 139 7.89 7.92 -10.03
N VAL A 140 7.13 7.56 -8.99
CA VAL A 140 7.72 7.19 -7.70
C VAL A 140 8.50 5.88 -7.79
N GLY A 141 8.21 4.99 -8.74
CA GLY A 141 9.00 3.80 -9.04
C GLY A 141 10.44 4.11 -9.43
N ARG A 142 10.69 5.30 -10.00
CA ARG A 142 12.00 5.72 -10.48
C ARG A 142 12.78 6.55 -9.46
N VAL A 143 12.08 7.40 -8.70
CA VAL A 143 12.74 8.42 -7.85
C VAL A 143 12.64 8.15 -6.34
N CYS A 144 11.96 7.08 -5.92
CA CYS A 144 11.77 6.79 -4.49
C CYS A 144 13.09 6.49 -3.78
N PRO A 145 13.33 7.05 -2.58
CA PRO A 145 14.51 6.72 -1.77
C PRO A 145 14.49 5.30 -1.18
N ARG A 146 13.37 4.58 -1.32
CA ARG A 146 13.15 3.20 -0.84
C ARG A 146 13.05 3.07 0.69
N PHE A 147 12.30 3.96 1.36
CA PHE A 147 12.09 3.91 2.84
C PHE A 147 11.68 2.55 3.41
N CYS A 148 11.02 1.72 2.59
CA CYS A 148 10.51 0.41 2.95
C CYS A 148 11.57 -0.70 2.97
N GLU A 149 12.56 -0.67 2.06
CA GLU A 149 13.54 -1.76 1.89
C GLU A 149 14.48 -1.91 3.10
N PRO A 150 15.00 -0.83 3.72
CA PRO A 150 15.80 -0.92 4.95
C PRO A 150 15.04 -1.48 6.16
N ARG A 151 13.70 -1.57 6.09
CA ARG A 151 12.85 -2.18 7.14
C ARG A 151 12.29 -3.54 6.72
N CYS A 152 12.69 -4.06 5.56
CA CYS A 152 12.28 -5.39 5.12
C CYS A 152 13.01 -6.47 5.93
N ARG A 153 12.25 -7.33 6.61
CA ARG A 153 12.85 -8.38 7.44
C ARG A 153 13.45 -9.55 6.67
N ARG A 154 13.24 -9.61 5.36
CA ARG A 154 13.98 -10.56 4.50
C ARG A 154 15.50 -10.34 4.57
N ALA A 155 15.95 -9.14 4.94
CA ALA A 155 17.36 -8.84 5.22
C ALA A 155 17.96 -9.63 6.40
N LEU A 156 17.13 -10.27 7.23
CA LEU A 156 17.60 -11.16 8.30
C LEU A 156 17.84 -12.60 7.81
N VAL A 157 17.41 -12.91 6.58
CA VAL A 157 17.57 -14.22 5.93
C VAL A 157 18.62 -14.09 4.83
N ASP A 158 18.41 -13.15 3.90
CA ASP A 158 19.33 -12.87 2.81
C ASP A 158 19.36 -11.36 2.49
N ALA A 159 18.66 -10.91 1.45
CA ALA A 159 18.58 -9.52 1.01
C ALA A 159 17.14 -9.00 1.05
N PRO A 160 16.91 -7.71 1.35
CA PRO A 160 15.58 -7.09 1.24
C PRO A 160 14.87 -7.44 -0.07
N VAL A 161 13.55 -7.59 0.00
CA VAL A 161 12.73 -7.67 -1.23
C VAL A 161 12.92 -6.36 -2.02
N ALA A 162 13.02 -6.45 -3.34
CA ALA A 162 13.12 -5.35 -4.29
C ALA A 162 11.77 -4.62 -4.45
N ILE A 163 11.24 -4.12 -3.33
CA ILE A 163 9.91 -3.55 -3.19
C ILE A 163 9.68 -2.42 -4.21
N ASN A 164 10.66 -1.53 -4.37
CA ASN A 164 10.52 -0.42 -5.30
C ASN A 164 10.52 -0.89 -6.77
N ASP A 165 11.32 -1.90 -7.09
CA ASP A 165 11.47 -2.43 -8.44
C ASP A 165 10.22 -3.24 -8.84
N LEU A 166 9.61 -3.97 -7.90
CA LEU A 166 8.28 -4.60 -8.05
C LEU A 166 7.17 -3.57 -8.30
N LYS A 167 7.19 -2.45 -7.58
CA LYS A 167 6.25 -1.34 -7.79
C LYS A 167 6.43 -0.71 -9.17
N ARG A 168 7.69 -0.53 -9.62
CA ARG A 168 8.00 -0.04 -10.97
C ARG A 168 7.50 -1.01 -12.04
N PHE A 169 7.74 -2.30 -11.87
CA PHE A 169 7.25 -3.35 -12.78
C PHE A 169 5.73 -3.24 -13.01
N VAL A 170 4.95 -3.19 -11.94
CA VAL A 170 3.48 -3.09 -12.06
C VAL A 170 3.03 -1.75 -12.64
N ALA A 171 3.74 -0.65 -12.34
CA ALA A 171 3.43 0.65 -12.91
C ALA A 171 3.69 0.69 -14.42
N ASP A 172 4.83 0.17 -14.87
CA ASP A 172 5.19 0.10 -16.28
C ASP A 172 4.30 -0.89 -17.04
N TRP A 173 3.94 -2.02 -16.42
CA TRP A 173 2.93 -2.94 -16.94
C TRP A 173 1.59 -2.23 -17.18
N GLY A 174 1.16 -1.39 -16.23
CA GLY A 174 -0.06 -0.59 -16.35
C GLY A 174 -0.01 0.44 -17.47
N LEU A 175 1.13 1.12 -17.64
CA LEU A 175 1.31 2.01 -18.79
C LEU A 175 1.24 1.22 -20.11
N ALA A 176 1.82 0.02 -20.19
CA ALA A 176 1.79 -0.79 -21.41
C ALA A 176 0.40 -1.38 -21.75
N HIS A 177 -0.41 -1.73 -20.75
CA HIS A 177 -1.68 -2.46 -20.93
C HIS A 177 -2.94 -1.59 -20.80
N GLY A 178 -2.76 -0.27 -20.77
CA GLY A 178 -3.85 0.70 -20.62
C GLY A 178 -4.09 1.09 -19.16
N GLU A 179 -4.45 2.35 -18.97
CA GLU A 179 -4.53 2.91 -17.63
C GLU A 179 -5.79 2.50 -16.89
N LEU A 180 -5.61 2.15 -15.62
CA LEU A 180 -6.70 1.95 -14.69
C LEU A 180 -7.57 3.19 -14.58
N ARG A 181 -8.86 3.01 -14.82
CA ARG A 181 -9.90 4.01 -14.55
C ARG A 181 -10.58 3.70 -13.21
N PRO A 182 -10.16 4.37 -12.12
CA PRO A 182 -10.88 4.28 -10.84
C PRO A 182 -12.32 4.78 -10.97
N GLU A 183 -13.20 4.28 -10.10
CA GLU A 183 -14.57 4.75 -10.00
C GLU A 183 -14.61 6.17 -9.43
N ILE A 184 -15.39 7.04 -10.08
CA ILE A 184 -15.61 8.43 -9.66
C ILE A 184 -16.97 8.47 -8.96
N ALA A 185 -17.02 9.01 -7.74
CA ALA A 185 -18.25 9.22 -7.01
C ALA A 185 -19.18 10.21 -7.75
N PRO A 186 -20.51 10.17 -7.49
CA PRO A 186 -21.45 11.12 -8.09
C PRO A 186 -21.03 12.58 -7.92
N PRO A 187 -21.32 13.47 -8.89
CA PRO A 187 -20.95 14.88 -8.80
C PRO A 187 -21.45 15.55 -7.52
N THR A 188 -20.57 16.27 -6.82
CA THR A 188 -20.91 17.00 -5.59
C THR A 188 -21.44 18.40 -5.86
N GLY A 189 -21.26 18.92 -7.08
CA GLY A 189 -21.51 20.32 -7.44
C GLY A 189 -20.52 21.31 -6.80
N LYS A 190 -19.41 20.82 -6.23
CA LYS A 190 -18.39 21.65 -5.59
C LYS A 190 -17.18 21.82 -6.50
N ARG A 191 -16.64 23.05 -6.56
CA ARG A 191 -15.49 23.43 -7.40
C ARG A 191 -14.25 23.72 -6.57
N VAL A 192 -13.13 23.12 -6.95
CA VAL A 192 -11.83 23.27 -6.27
C VAL A 192 -10.76 23.74 -7.24
N ALA A 193 -10.07 24.83 -6.87
CA ALA A 193 -8.89 25.31 -7.59
C ALA A 193 -7.62 24.73 -6.96
N ILE A 194 -6.68 24.29 -7.79
CA ILE A 194 -5.38 23.78 -7.34
C ILE A 194 -4.29 24.56 -8.05
N VAL A 195 -3.42 25.21 -7.27
CA VAL A 195 -2.33 26.05 -7.78
C VAL A 195 -1.02 25.25 -7.76
N GLY A 196 -0.51 24.92 -8.94
CA GLY A 196 0.67 24.09 -9.20
C GLY A 196 0.30 22.67 -9.62
N ALA A 197 0.78 22.22 -10.78
CA ALA A 197 0.55 20.89 -11.34
C ALA A 197 1.74 19.94 -11.12
N GLY A 198 2.44 20.07 -10.00
CA GLY A 198 3.44 19.11 -9.54
C GLY A 198 2.82 17.87 -8.86
N PRO A 199 3.64 16.96 -8.29
CA PRO A 199 3.13 15.73 -7.66
C PRO A 199 2.08 15.95 -6.57
N ALA A 200 2.22 17.02 -5.77
CA ALA A 200 1.22 17.37 -4.77
C ALA A 200 -0.11 17.80 -5.41
N GLY A 201 -0.08 18.72 -6.38
CA GLY A 201 -1.29 19.21 -7.06
C GLY A 201 -2.01 18.10 -7.81
N LEU A 202 -1.28 17.30 -8.61
CA LEU A 202 -1.83 16.14 -9.34
C LEU A 202 -2.45 15.11 -8.40
N THR A 203 -1.82 14.86 -7.25
CA THR A 203 -2.36 13.94 -6.24
C THR A 203 -3.65 14.47 -5.62
N ALA A 204 -3.68 15.75 -5.24
CA ALA A 204 -4.89 16.36 -4.69
C ALA A 204 -6.02 16.34 -5.72
N ALA A 205 -5.71 16.67 -6.98
CA ALA A 205 -6.65 16.66 -8.08
C ALA A 205 -7.25 15.26 -8.29
N TYR A 206 -6.40 14.24 -8.32
CA TYR A 206 -6.83 12.84 -8.42
C TYR A 206 -7.86 12.49 -7.34
N TYR A 207 -7.52 12.66 -6.05
CA TYR A 207 -8.41 12.24 -4.96
C TYR A 207 -9.69 13.09 -4.87
N LEU A 208 -9.61 14.40 -5.11
CA LEU A 208 -10.79 15.27 -5.12
C LEU A 208 -11.73 14.92 -6.27
N ARG A 209 -11.18 14.59 -7.44
CA ARG A 209 -11.96 14.14 -8.59
C ARG A 209 -12.67 12.82 -8.32
N LEU A 210 -11.98 11.84 -7.71
CA LEU A 210 -12.61 10.57 -7.31
C LEU A 210 -13.77 10.74 -6.32
N LYS A 211 -13.76 11.82 -5.53
CA LYS A 211 -14.84 12.17 -4.60
C LYS A 211 -15.99 12.96 -5.26
N GLY A 212 -15.97 13.13 -6.58
CA GLY A 212 -17.05 13.76 -7.35
C GLY A 212 -16.94 15.28 -7.48
N HIS A 213 -15.84 15.90 -7.02
CA HIS A 213 -15.64 17.35 -7.16
C HIS A 213 -15.19 17.73 -8.57
N GLU A 214 -15.55 18.94 -8.99
CA GLU A 214 -14.98 19.59 -10.17
C GLU A 214 -13.64 20.23 -9.78
N VAL A 215 -12.60 19.94 -10.56
CA VAL A 215 -11.22 20.32 -10.21
C VAL A 215 -10.55 21.00 -11.41
N THR A 216 -9.97 22.18 -11.14
CA THR A 216 -9.15 22.92 -12.10
C THR A 216 -7.73 23.11 -11.55
N LEU A 217 -6.73 22.66 -12.30
CA LEU A 217 -5.31 22.84 -12.03
C LEU A 217 -4.78 24.08 -12.76
N PHE A 218 -4.13 24.97 -12.05
CA PHE A 218 -3.43 26.14 -12.60
C PHE A 218 -1.92 25.89 -12.53
N GLU A 219 -1.25 25.84 -13.67
CA GLU A 219 0.19 25.60 -13.77
C GLU A 219 0.88 26.83 -14.39
N ALA A 220 1.93 27.32 -13.73
CA ALA A 220 2.67 28.49 -14.17
C ALA A 220 3.48 28.22 -15.45
N ARG A 221 3.98 27.00 -15.63
CA ARG A 221 4.75 26.56 -16.80
C ARG A 221 3.84 26.04 -17.92
N GLN A 222 4.44 25.72 -19.07
CA GLN A 222 3.71 25.28 -20.26
C GLN A 222 3.21 23.83 -20.17
N GLU A 223 3.78 23.03 -19.28
CA GLU A 223 3.43 21.62 -19.10
C GLU A 223 3.38 21.24 -17.61
N PRO A 224 2.47 20.33 -17.23
CA PRO A 224 2.36 19.84 -15.86
C PRO A 224 3.50 18.87 -15.51
N GLY A 225 3.69 18.63 -14.21
CA GLY A 225 4.63 17.66 -13.68
C GLY A 225 5.62 18.23 -12.66
N GLY A 226 5.71 19.56 -12.53
CA GLY A 226 6.56 20.23 -11.54
C GLY A 226 8.04 19.80 -11.60
N ILE A 227 8.70 19.73 -10.43
CA ILE A 227 10.12 19.32 -10.30
C ILE A 227 10.45 18.03 -11.10
N PRO A 228 9.66 16.95 -11.06
CA PRO A 228 9.88 15.78 -11.92
C PRO A 228 10.01 16.06 -13.42
N ARG A 229 9.20 16.97 -13.97
CA ARG A 229 9.29 17.34 -15.38
C ARG A 229 10.49 18.24 -15.64
N TRP A 230 10.67 19.26 -14.83
CA TRP A 230 11.57 20.35 -15.17
C TRP A 230 13.00 20.15 -14.65
N LEU A 231 13.20 19.40 -13.57
CA LEU A 231 14.52 19.29 -12.92
C LEU A 231 15.10 17.87 -12.93
N ILE A 232 14.28 16.82 -12.82
CA ILE A 232 14.80 15.44 -12.81
C ILE A 232 15.25 15.04 -14.22
N PRO A 233 16.52 14.67 -14.46
CA PRO A 233 16.99 14.32 -15.79
C PRO A 233 16.33 13.06 -16.39
N GLY A 234 16.29 12.99 -17.72
CA GLY A 234 15.71 11.88 -18.49
C GLY A 234 16.23 10.49 -18.11
N PHE A 235 17.52 10.39 -17.76
CA PHE A 235 18.16 9.11 -17.42
C PHE A 235 17.65 8.49 -16.11
N LYS A 236 16.98 9.28 -15.26
CA LYS A 236 16.26 8.80 -14.06
C LYS A 236 14.77 8.65 -14.33
N LEU A 237 14.19 9.58 -15.08
CA LEU A 237 12.76 9.63 -15.36
C LEU A 237 12.52 10.06 -16.79
N SER A 238 12.11 9.10 -17.61
CA SER A 238 11.62 9.40 -18.95
C SER A 238 10.47 10.41 -18.91
N LYS A 239 10.59 11.47 -19.72
CA LYS A 239 9.54 12.50 -19.87
C LYS A 239 8.26 11.92 -20.47
N GLU A 240 8.42 10.90 -21.31
CA GLU A 240 7.31 10.18 -21.92
C GLU A 240 6.55 9.35 -20.87
N VAL A 241 7.27 8.63 -20.01
CA VAL A 241 6.64 7.91 -18.87
C VAL A 241 5.86 8.87 -17.98
N LEU A 242 6.47 10.02 -17.64
CA LEU A 242 5.81 11.04 -16.83
C LEU A 242 4.57 11.62 -17.54
N ARG A 243 4.67 11.93 -18.83
CA ARG A 243 3.57 12.45 -19.65
C ARG A 243 2.37 11.50 -19.61
N ARG A 244 2.60 10.22 -19.92
CA ARG A 244 1.55 9.20 -19.94
C ARG A 244 0.86 9.07 -18.58
N GLU A 245 1.64 9.00 -17.50
CA GLU A 245 1.08 8.90 -16.14
C GLU A 245 0.25 10.13 -15.73
N ILE A 246 0.65 11.34 -16.15
CA ILE A 246 -0.12 12.56 -15.92
C ILE A 246 -1.41 12.55 -16.74
N GLU A 247 -1.34 12.14 -18.01
CA GLU A 247 -2.52 12.02 -18.88
C GLU A 247 -3.56 11.09 -18.30
N GLY A 248 -3.16 9.99 -17.64
CA GLY A 248 -4.09 9.13 -16.94
C GLY A 248 -4.84 9.79 -15.81
N ILE A 249 -4.19 10.69 -15.07
CA ILE A 249 -4.86 11.48 -14.04
C ILE A 249 -5.82 12.48 -14.69
N LEU A 250 -5.36 13.24 -15.69
CA LEU A 250 -6.16 14.27 -16.36
C LEU A 250 -7.39 13.67 -17.08
N SER A 251 -7.27 12.45 -17.61
CA SER A 251 -8.34 11.72 -18.29
C SER A 251 -9.56 11.44 -17.41
N LEU A 252 -9.45 11.63 -16.08
CA LEU A 252 -10.58 11.56 -15.15
C LEU A 252 -11.53 12.76 -15.26
N GLY A 253 -11.24 13.73 -16.13
CA GLY A 253 -12.02 14.95 -16.31
C GLY A 253 -11.54 16.07 -15.38
N ILE A 254 -10.23 16.17 -15.16
CA ILE A 254 -9.60 17.28 -14.44
C ILE A 254 -9.22 18.33 -15.47
N GLU A 255 -9.63 19.57 -15.24
CA GLU A 255 -9.24 20.70 -16.11
C GLU A 255 -7.82 21.14 -15.78
N LEU A 256 -7.01 21.44 -16.79
CA LEU A 256 -5.65 21.96 -16.65
C LEU A 256 -5.50 23.26 -17.44
N GLN A 257 -5.07 24.32 -16.77
CA GLN A 257 -4.72 25.61 -17.35
C GLN A 257 -3.23 25.87 -17.16
N THR A 258 -2.46 25.73 -18.23
CA THR A 258 -1.01 26.00 -18.25
C THR A 258 -0.71 27.47 -18.56
N GLY A 259 0.51 27.91 -18.25
CA GLY A 259 0.92 29.31 -18.40
C GLY A 259 0.20 30.29 -17.47
N LYS A 260 -0.46 29.82 -16.40
CA LYS A 260 -1.23 30.61 -15.42
C LYS A 260 -0.49 30.65 -14.08
N ALA A 261 0.15 31.77 -13.79
CA ALA A 261 0.97 31.97 -12.61
C ALA A 261 0.21 32.75 -11.52
N TRP A 262 0.22 32.22 -10.30
CA TRP A 262 -0.31 32.89 -9.11
C TRP A 262 0.45 34.20 -8.85
N GLY A 263 -0.29 35.28 -8.60
CA GLY A 263 0.23 36.64 -8.43
C GLY A 263 0.39 37.45 -9.71
N ARG A 264 0.46 36.79 -10.88
CA ARG A 264 0.48 37.46 -12.19
C ARG A 264 -0.88 37.41 -12.88
N ASP A 265 -1.48 36.21 -12.92
CA ASP A 265 -2.72 35.95 -13.66
C ASP A 265 -3.96 35.93 -12.77
N PHE A 266 -3.79 35.66 -11.46
CA PHE A 266 -4.87 35.62 -10.47
C PHE A 266 -4.33 35.71 -9.04
N SER A 267 -5.18 36.21 -8.13
CA SER A 267 -5.05 36.14 -6.67
C SER A 267 -5.99 35.07 -6.08
N LEU A 268 -5.91 34.82 -4.77
CA LEU A 268 -6.85 33.97 -4.05
C LEU A 268 -8.28 34.53 -4.12
N GLU A 269 -8.45 35.84 -3.96
CA GLU A 269 -9.72 36.54 -4.07
C GLU A 269 -10.36 36.33 -5.44
N ASP A 270 -9.56 36.40 -6.52
CA ASP A 270 -10.03 36.15 -7.88
C ASP A 270 -10.59 34.73 -8.01
N LEU A 271 -9.91 33.72 -7.47
CA LEU A 271 -10.39 32.34 -7.50
C LEU A 271 -11.71 32.18 -6.74
N PHE A 272 -11.84 32.75 -5.55
CA PHE A 272 -13.11 32.69 -4.81
C PHE A 272 -14.24 33.43 -5.55
N SER A 273 -13.95 34.58 -6.17
CA SER A 273 -14.93 35.33 -6.97
C SER A 273 -15.41 34.57 -8.23
N GLN A 274 -14.55 33.71 -8.79
CA GLN A 274 -14.88 32.81 -9.89
C GLN A 274 -15.72 31.59 -9.45
N GLY A 275 -16.05 31.47 -8.16
CA GLY A 275 -16.94 30.44 -7.62
C GLY A 275 -16.22 29.16 -7.15
N TYR A 276 -14.89 29.16 -7.04
CA TYR A 276 -14.18 28.08 -6.35
C TYR A 276 -14.47 28.16 -4.85
N GLN A 277 -14.76 27.03 -4.21
CA GLN A 277 -15.12 26.97 -2.78
C GLN A 277 -13.95 26.52 -1.90
N ALA A 278 -12.91 25.97 -2.50
CA ALA A 278 -11.66 25.65 -1.84
C ALA A 278 -10.48 25.84 -2.80
N VAL A 279 -9.33 26.21 -2.25
CA VAL A 279 -8.06 26.37 -2.97
C VAL A 279 -6.99 25.52 -2.31
N PHE A 280 -6.24 24.75 -3.12
CA PHE A 280 -5.07 24.00 -2.66
C PHE A 280 -3.78 24.57 -3.29
N LEU A 281 -2.88 25.06 -2.45
CA LEU A 281 -1.59 25.64 -2.85
C LEU A 281 -0.50 24.55 -2.86
N ALA A 282 0.01 24.24 -4.05
CA ALA A 282 0.96 23.17 -4.31
C ALA A 282 2.13 23.61 -5.22
N ILE A 283 2.55 24.88 -5.09
CA ILE A 283 3.54 25.51 -5.98
C ILE A 283 4.97 24.96 -5.82
N GLY A 284 5.27 24.26 -4.72
CA GLY A 284 6.60 23.69 -4.47
C GLY A 284 7.61 24.73 -3.96
N SER A 285 8.90 24.46 -4.16
CA SER A 285 10.02 25.36 -3.82
C SER A 285 10.91 25.51 -5.05
N TRP A 286 10.89 26.70 -5.66
CA TRP A 286 11.61 26.99 -6.90
C TRP A 286 12.68 28.08 -6.76
N GLN A 287 12.99 28.48 -5.52
CA GLN A 287 14.08 29.39 -5.22
C GLN A 287 15.28 28.59 -4.71
N GLU A 288 16.45 28.84 -5.28
CA GLU A 288 17.68 28.20 -4.86
C GLU A 288 18.32 28.96 -3.71
N ARG A 289 18.73 28.22 -2.67
CA ARG A 289 19.45 28.77 -1.53
C ARG A 289 20.75 29.41 -1.98
N LYS A 290 21.04 30.56 -1.39
CA LYS A 290 22.32 31.25 -1.53
C LYS A 290 23.15 31.07 -0.26
N HIS A 291 24.46 30.98 -0.42
CA HIS A 291 25.42 31.10 0.66
C HIS A 291 26.12 32.46 0.53
N GLU A 292 26.57 33.03 1.64
CA GLU A 292 27.30 34.31 1.64
C GLU A 292 28.76 34.13 1.17
N ILE A 293 28.97 33.40 0.08
CA ILE A 293 30.28 33.12 -0.52
C ILE A 293 30.54 34.23 -1.55
N PRO A 294 31.60 35.04 -1.40
CA PRO A 294 31.90 36.12 -2.34
C PRO A 294 32.03 35.60 -3.78
N GLY A 295 31.23 36.17 -4.70
CA GLY A 295 31.20 35.84 -6.12
C GLY A 295 30.34 34.64 -6.51
N GLU A 296 29.56 34.07 -5.58
CA GLU A 296 28.63 32.97 -5.86
C GLU A 296 27.53 33.37 -6.87
N GLU A 297 27.14 34.64 -6.92
CA GLU A 297 26.14 35.18 -7.83
C GLU A 297 26.51 35.01 -9.31
N GLU A 298 27.79 34.85 -9.62
CA GLU A 298 28.30 34.59 -10.97
C GLU A 298 28.19 33.11 -11.38
N ALA A 299 27.94 32.20 -10.42
CA ALA A 299 27.80 30.77 -10.67
C ALA A 299 26.41 30.43 -11.24
N LEU A 300 26.36 29.42 -12.12
CA LEU A 300 25.12 28.94 -12.71
C LEU A 300 24.22 28.29 -11.64
N SER A 301 22.93 28.59 -11.67
CA SER A 301 21.94 27.87 -10.85
C SER A 301 21.73 26.46 -11.37
N ALA A 302 21.81 25.45 -10.52
CA ALA A 302 21.48 24.07 -10.91
C ALA A 302 20.02 23.93 -11.31
N LEU A 303 19.09 24.67 -10.67
CA LEU A 303 17.67 24.63 -11.02
C LEU A 303 17.44 25.15 -12.44
N GLU A 304 17.96 26.34 -12.75
CA GLU A 304 17.80 26.96 -14.07
C GLU A 304 18.51 26.13 -15.15
N TRP A 305 19.68 25.57 -14.83
CA TRP A 305 20.45 24.74 -15.75
C TRP A 305 19.74 23.41 -16.06
N LEU A 306 19.24 22.71 -15.04
CA LEU A 306 18.46 21.48 -15.22
C LEU A 306 17.14 21.75 -15.95
N GLU A 307 16.49 22.88 -15.69
CA GLU A 307 15.29 23.30 -16.41
C GLU A 307 15.58 23.55 -17.89
N ALA A 308 16.68 24.23 -18.21
CA ALA A 308 17.13 24.43 -19.59
C ALA A 308 17.44 23.10 -20.28
N LEU A 309 18.15 22.19 -19.60
CA LEU A 309 18.47 20.84 -20.10
C LEU A 309 17.20 20.06 -20.44
N ASN A 310 16.27 19.97 -19.50
CA ASN A 310 15.03 19.20 -19.68
C ASN A 310 14.08 19.85 -20.70
N SER A 311 14.24 21.15 -20.97
CA SER A 311 13.50 21.87 -22.02
C SER A 311 14.14 21.74 -23.41
N GLY A 312 15.26 21.03 -23.55
CA GLY A 312 15.99 20.91 -24.82
C GLY A 312 16.68 22.20 -25.27
N ARG A 313 16.95 23.15 -24.35
CA ARG A 313 17.66 24.40 -24.68
C ARG A 313 19.16 24.15 -24.76
N VAL A 314 19.85 24.99 -25.53
CA VAL A 314 21.31 24.97 -25.64
C VAL A 314 21.93 25.36 -24.29
N LEU A 315 22.87 24.54 -23.83
CA LEU A 315 23.56 24.72 -22.56
C LEU A 315 24.95 25.31 -22.79
N PRO A 316 25.47 26.11 -21.84
CA PRO A 316 26.77 26.77 -22.00
C PRO A 316 27.97 25.83 -21.81
N VAL A 317 27.75 24.63 -21.27
CA VAL A 317 28.78 23.62 -20.98
C VAL A 317 29.11 22.81 -22.23
N ARG A 318 30.41 22.66 -22.52
CA ARG A 318 30.92 21.91 -23.68
C ARG A 318 31.61 20.61 -23.26
N PRO A 319 31.66 19.60 -24.14
CA PRO A 319 32.49 18.42 -23.91
C PRO A 319 33.95 18.82 -23.62
N GLY A 320 34.53 18.22 -22.57
CA GLY A 320 35.88 18.51 -22.10
C GLY A 320 35.97 19.60 -21.03
N ASP A 321 34.93 20.41 -20.82
CA ASP A 321 34.90 21.44 -19.76
C ASP A 321 35.05 20.78 -18.39
N HIS A 322 35.87 21.38 -17.52
CA HIS A 322 35.94 20.98 -16.11
C HIS A 322 34.97 21.84 -15.29
N VAL A 323 33.96 21.19 -14.71
CA VAL A 323 32.86 21.84 -14.01
C VAL A 323 32.89 21.52 -12.52
N LEU A 324 32.76 22.55 -11.69
CA LEU A 324 32.60 22.43 -10.24
C LEU A 324 31.12 22.51 -9.88
N VAL A 325 30.60 21.48 -9.21
CA VAL A 325 29.22 21.44 -8.68
C VAL A 325 29.26 21.61 -7.16
N LEU A 326 28.51 22.57 -6.64
CA LEU A 326 28.47 22.90 -5.22
C LEU A 326 27.25 22.28 -4.53
N GLY A 327 27.45 21.31 -3.64
CA GLY A 327 26.38 20.71 -2.84
C GLY A 327 26.42 19.18 -2.84
N GLY A 328 25.57 18.56 -2.01
CA GLY A 328 25.51 17.09 -1.85
C GLY A 328 24.11 16.49 -1.89
N GLY A 329 23.09 17.29 -2.24
CA GLY A 329 21.70 16.87 -2.34
C GLY A 329 21.34 16.18 -3.65
N TYR A 330 20.05 15.85 -3.83
CA TYR A 330 19.54 15.25 -5.07
C TYR A 330 19.87 16.09 -6.29
N THR A 331 19.60 17.40 -6.22
CA THR A 331 19.86 18.37 -7.30
C THR A 331 21.33 18.40 -7.68
N ALA A 332 22.25 18.39 -6.71
CA ALA A 332 23.70 18.38 -6.96
C ALA A 332 24.15 17.09 -7.67
N VAL A 333 23.71 15.93 -7.19
CA VAL A 333 24.08 14.63 -7.79
C VAL A 333 23.48 14.48 -9.19
N ASP A 334 22.23 14.87 -9.39
CA ASP A 334 21.56 14.79 -10.70
C ASP A 334 22.20 15.75 -11.71
N THR A 335 22.58 16.96 -11.27
CA THR A 335 23.35 17.92 -12.09
C THR A 335 24.71 17.37 -12.48
N ALA A 336 25.47 16.82 -11.52
CA ALA A 336 26.79 16.25 -11.79
C ALA A 336 26.73 15.11 -12.81
N ARG A 337 25.76 14.21 -12.66
CA ARG A 337 25.55 13.08 -13.58
C ARG A 337 25.07 13.52 -14.97
N ALA A 338 24.25 14.58 -15.04
CA ALA A 338 23.83 15.16 -16.30
C ALA A 338 25.01 15.84 -17.04
N LEU A 339 25.87 16.55 -16.33
CA LEU A 339 27.08 17.18 -16.90
C LEU A 339 28.06 16.15 -17.46
N ILE A 340 28.30 15.04 -16.75
CA ILE A 340 29.14 13.94 -17.24
C ILE A 340 28.64 13.39 -18.58
N ARG A 341 27.32 13.27 -18.76
CA ARG A 341 26.71 12.79 -20.02
C ARG A 341 26.92 13.74 -21.20
N LEU A 342 27.10 15.03 -20.91
CA LEU A 342 27.46 16.04 -21.91
C LEU A 342 28.97 16.07 -22.20
N GLY A 343 29.74 15.13 -21.65
CA GLY A 343 31.18 15.00 -21.86
C GLY A 343 32.02 15.93 -20.99
N ALA A 344 31.45 16.57 -19.97
CA ALA A 344 32.20 17.39 -19.03
C ALA A 344 32.98 16.53 -18.03
N GLN A 345 34.11 17.04 -17.54
CA GLN A 345 34.75 16.52 -16.33
C GLN A 345 34.09 17.20 -15.13
N VAL A 346 33.68 16.45 -14.11
CA VAL A 346 32.90 17.01 -13.00
C VAL A 346 33.57 16.75 -11.67
N THR A 347 33.78 17.82 -10.90
CA THR A 347 34.10 17.77 -9.47
C THR A 347 32.88 18.23 -8.69
N LEU A 348 32.37 17.39 -7.77
CA LEU A 348 31.30 17.75 -6.84
C LEU A 348 31.92 18.02 -5.47
N VAL A 349 31.74 19.23 -4.94
CA VAL A 349 32.27 19.63 -3.62
C VAL A 349 31.16 19.60 -2.57
N TYR A 350 31.48 19.04 -1.40
CA TYR A 350 30.54 18.99 -0.28
C TYR A 350 31.27 19.20 1.06
N PRO A 351 30.79 20.11 1.93
CA PRO A 351 31.49 20.49 3.17
C PRO A 351 31.55 19.42 4.26
N ARG A 352 30.92 18.26 4.06
CA ARG A 352 30.83 17.20 5.07
C ARG A 352 31.25 15.85 4.51
N SER A 353 31.23 14.86 5.40
CA SER A 353 31.55 13.48 5.07
C SER A 353 30.54 12.87 4.10
N ARG A 354 30.95 11.79 3.42
CA ARG A 354 30.10 11.04 2.48
C ARG A 354 28.79 10.59 3.10
N VAL A 355 28.84 10.08 4.33
CA VAL A 355 27.67 9.53 5.05
C VAL A 355 26.66 10.61 5.43
N GLU A 356 27.09 11.88 5.48
CA GLU A 356 26.24 13.04 5.74
C GLU A 356 25.70 13.70 4.45
N MET A 357 25.98 13.14 3.27
CA MET A 357 25.36 13.63 2.03
C MET A 357 23.84 13.42 2.06
N PRO A 358 23.02 14.44 1.75
CA PRO A 358 21.56 14.29 1.71
C PRO A 358 21.06 13.38 0.59
N ALA A 359 21.82 13.25 -0.51
CA ALA A 359 21.48 12.34 -1.59
C ALA A 359 21.58 10.87 -1.15
N PRO A 360 20.72 9.96 -1.66
CA PRO A 360 20.82 8.54 -1.36
C PRO A 360 22.17 7.97 -1.80
N GLN A 361 22.80 7.16 -0.96
CA GLN A 361 24.14 6.63 -1.20
C GLN A 361 24.26 5.86 -2.54
N ARG A 362 23.20 5.19 -2.99
CA ARG A 362 23.18 4.53 -4.32
C ARG A 362 23.34 5.51 -5.48
N GLU A 363 22.81 6.73 -5.37
CA GLU A 363 22.90 7.74 -6.42
C GLU A 363 24.29 8.35 -6.43
N VAL A 364 24.89 8.52 -5.24
CA VAL A 364 26.28 8.97 -5.07
C VAL A 364 27.25 7.93 -5.66
N GLN A 365 27.03 6.65 -5.37
CA GLN A 365 27.82 5.54 -5.95
C GLN A 365 27.68 5.49 -7.48
N ALA A 366 26.46 5.66 -8.01
CA ALA A 366 26.25 5.73 -9.45
C ALA A 366 26.97 6.92 -10.09
N ALA A 367 26.98 8.09 -9.43
CA ALA A 367 27.70 9.26 -9.92
C ALA A 367 29.22 9.03 -10.00
N GLU A 368 29.83 8.44 -8.98
CA GLU A 368 31.25 8.10 -9.00
C GLU A 368 31.58 7.05 -10.07
N ALA A 369 30.74 6.02 -10.21
CA ALA A 369 30.91 5.00 -11.24
C ALA A 369 30.84 5.58 -12.67
N GLU A 370 30.07 6.66 -12.85
CA GLU A 370 29.99 7.44 -14.10
C GLU A 370 31.18 8.41 -14.28
N GLY A 371 32.01 8.62 -13.26
CA GLY A 371 33.24 9.42 -13.33
C GLY A 371 33.19 10.76 -12.59
N VAL A 372 32.15 11.05 -11.80
CA VAL A 372 32.11 12.24 -10.94
C VAL A 372 33.17 12.15 -9.85
N ARG A 373 34.02 13.18 -9.72
CA ARG A 373 35.01 13.28 -8.65
C ARG A 373 34.39 13.93 -7.43
N LEU A 374 34.32 13.22 -6.30
CA LEU A 374 33.82 13.79 -5.05
C LEU A 374 34.94 14.47 -4.28
N PHE A 375 34.81 15.78 -4.06
CA PHE A 375 35.68 16.56 -3.20
C PHE A 375 34.97 16.86 -1.88
N LEU A 376 35.03 15.87 -0.98
CA LEU A 376 34.36 15.91 0.32
C LEU A 376 35.21 16.61 1.37
N MET A 377 34.57 17.02 2.47
CA MET A 377 35.20 17.80 3.55
C MET A 377 35.94 19.02 2.98
N ALA A 378 35.28 19.71 2.04
CA ALA A 378 35.79 20.89 1.38
C ALA A 378 34.64 21.84 1.03
N GLN A 379 34.94 23.14 0.96
CA GLN A 379 33.98 24.15 0.54
C GLN A 379 34.67 25.32 -0.18
N PRO A 380 33.98 26.04 -1.05
CA PRO A 380 34.51 27.28 -1.61
C PRO A 380 34.47 28.41 -0.58
N LEU A 381 35.54 29.19 -0.54
CA LEU A 381 35.66 30.43 0.23
C LEU A 381 35.46 31.66 -0.63
N LYS A 382 35.79 31.59 -1.92
CA LYS A 382 35.65 32.69 -2.88
C LYS A 382 35.54 32.13 -4.29
N ILE A 383 34.69 32.74 -5.12
CA ILE A 383 34.50 32.42 -6.53
C ILE A 383 34.80 33.70 -7.32
N GLU A 384 35.70 33.64 -8.30
CA GLU A 384 36.06 34.77 -9.15
C GLU A 384 35.84 34.39 -10.61
N LYS A 385 35.00 35.14 -11.31
CA LYS A 385 34.79 34.98 -12.74
C LYS A 385 35.90 35.68 -13.52
N GLU A 386 36.53 34.95 -14.42
CA GLU A 386 37.59 35.46 -15.30
C GLU A 386 37.13 35.51 -16.75
N GLU A 387 37.93 36.07 -17.66
CA GLU A 387 37.62 36.09 -19.10
C GLU A 387 37.36 34.68 -19.67
N ARG A 388 38.02 33.67 -19.09
CA ARG A 388 37.89 32.25 -19.48
C ARG A 388 37.69 31.37 -18.24
N GLY A 389 36.44 31.28 -17.78
CA GLY A 389 36.03 30.39 -16.70
C GLY A 389 36.05 31.05 -15.32
N PHE A 390 36.33 30.26 -14.30
CA PHE A 390 36.21 30.62 -12.89
C PHE A 390 37.46 30.19 -12.13
N ARG A 391 37.97 31.08 -11.30
CA ARG A 391 38.98 30.80 -10.29
C ARG A 391 38.28 30.65 -8.94
N VAL A 392 38.43 29.49 -8.30
CA VAL A 392 37.73 29.16 -7.05
C VAL A 392 38.75 28.86 -5.96
N LEU A 393 38.68 29.61 -4.86
CA LEU A 393 39.44 29.34 -3.64
C LEU A 393 38.68 28.29 -2.83
N LEU A 394 39.22 27.09 -2.73
CA LEU A 394 38.67 25.99 -1.94
C LEU A 394 39.48 25.83 -0.65
N ALA A 395 38.83 25.42 0.43
CA ALA A 395 39.51 25.02 1.66
C ALA A 395 38.97 23.68 2.15
N ARG A 396 39.80 22.92 2.86
CA ARG A 396 39.33 21.77 3.63
C ARG A 396 38.43 22.24 4.74
N THR A 397 37.50 21.39 5.15
CA THR A 397 36.59 21.68 6.25
C THR A 397 36.79 20.71 7.39
N VAL A 398 36.57 21.21 8.60
CA VAL A 398 36.40 20.41 9.81
C VAL A 398 35.05 20.73 10.42
N LEU A 399 34.49 19.77 11.16
CA LEU A 399 33.25 19.99 11.88
C LEU A 399 33.57 20.53 13.27
N SER A 400 32.87 21.59 13.67
CA SER A 400 32.94 22.09 15.04
C SER A 400 32.51 21.03 16.05
N GLU A 401 32.82 21.28 17.32
CA GLU A 401 32.14 20.57 18.40
C GLU A 401 30.61 20.67 18.25
N PRO A 402 29.85 19.63 18.62
CA PRO A 402 28.39 19.67 18.59
C PRO A 402 27.86 20.80 19.44
N ASP A 403 26.97 21.61 18.87
CA ASP A 403 26.26 22.63 19.63
C ASP A 403 25.54 21.99 20.83
N PRO A 404 25.70 22.51 22.06
CA PRO A 404 25.16 21.88 23.26
C PRO A 404 23.65 21.65 23.23
N ARG A 405 22.90 22.55 22.58
CA ARG A 405 21.42 22.55 22.51
C ARG A 405 20.92 21.78 21.30
N THR A 406 21.42 22.10 20.12
CA THR A 406 20.89 21.57 18.86
C THR A 406 21.58 20.26 18.44
N LYS A 407 22.73 19.93 19.06
CA LYS A 407 23.65 18.85 18.66
C LYS A 407 24.19 18.99 17.23
N ALA A 408 23.86 20.09 16.54
CA ALA A 408 24.33 20.35 15.19
C ALA A 408 25.81 20.73 15.24
N ARG A 409 26.60 20.18 14.32
CA ARG A 409 27.97 20.62 14.08
C ARG A 409 27.98 21.65 12.96
N LYS A 410 28.71 22.74 13.16
CA LYS A 410 28.98 23.76 12.14
C LYS A 410 30.15 23.31 11.29
N VAL A 411 30.12 23.67 10.01
CA VAL A 411 31.25 23.47 9.10
C VAL A 411 32.19 24.67 9.28
N VAL A 412 33.47 24.41 9.48
CA VAL A 412 34.50 25.44 9.66
C VAL A 412 35.61 25.18 8.62
N PRO A 413 36.03 26.18 7.84
CA PRO A 413 37.23 26.07 7.01
C PRO A 413 38.46 25.79 7.88
N LEU A 414 39.34 24.91 7.41
CA LEU A 414 40.62 24.64 8.04
C LEU A 414 41.68 25.58 7.46
N GLU A 415 42.16 26.51 8.28
CA GLU A 415 43.18 27.48 7.89
C GLU A 415 44.47 26.78 7.42
N GLY A 416 45.12 27.34 6.39
CA GLY A 416 46.34 26.81 5.79
C GLY A 416 46.11 25.68 4.78
N THR A 417 44.85 25.35 4.47
CA THR A 417 44.48 24.36 3.45
C THR A 417 43.84 24.97 2.20
N GLU A 418 43.91 26.29 2.09
CA GLU A 418 43.35 27.03 0.98
C GLU A 418 44.13 26.73 -0.31
N GLU A 419 43.40 26.29 -1.33
CA GLU A 419 43.95 25.99 -2.65
C GLU A 419 43.07 26.64 -3.71
N THR A 420 43.72 27.30 -4.67
CA THR A 420 43.02 27.87 -5.82
C THR A 420 42.97 26.86 -6.96
N GLN A 421 41.77 26.57 -7.46
CA GLN A 421 41.56 25.72 -8.62
C GLN A 421 40.77 26.48 -9.70
N VAL A 422 41.00 26.13 -10.97
CA VAL A 422 40.34 26.77 -12.11
C VAL A 422 39.34 25.80 -12.73
N PHE A 423 38.13 26.30 -13.00
CA PHE A 423 37.05 25.55 -13.61
C PHE A 423 36.49 26.32 -14.80
N ALA A 424 36.03 25.63 -15.83
CA ALA A 424 35.32 26.26 -16.94
C ALA A 424 33.96 26.82 -16.48
N TRP A 425 33.29 26.09 -15.57
CA TRP A 425 32.00 26.46 -15.01
C TRP A 425 31.91 26.12 -13.52
N VAL A 426 31.17 26.95 -12.79
CA VAL A 426 30.73 26.65 -11.42
C VAL A 426 29.20 26.59 -11.43
N VAL A 427 28.64 25.53 -10.86
CA VAL A 427 27.20 25.32 -10.73
C VAL A 427 26.85 25.20 -9.26
N ARG A 428 26.05 26.13 -8.74
CA ARG A 428 25.55 26.08 -7.36
C ARG A 428 24.33 25.16 -7.28
N ALA A 429 24.28 24.31 -6.26
CA ALA A 429 23.22 23.31 -6.04
C ALA A 429 22.98 23.06 -4.53
N TRP A 430 22.86 24.15 -3.76
CA TRP A 430 22.72 24.12 -2.30
C TRP A 430 21.34 23.69 -1.79
N GLY A 431 20.41 23.43 -2.70
CA GLY A 431 19.02 23.05 -2.41
C GLY A 431 18.08 24.25 -2.44
N GLU A 432 16.81 23.96 -2.20
CA GLU A 432 15.71 24.90 -2.43
C GLU A 432 15.23 25.57 -1.12
N GLU A 433 14.70 26.77 -1.24
CA GLU A 433 14.09 27.55 -0.14
C GLU A 433 12.67 28.02 -0.46
N PRO A 434 11.88 28.36 0.58
CA PRO A 434 10.53 28.85 0.40
C PRO A 434 10.52 30.25 -0.21
N GLN A 435 9.65 30.44 -1.20
CA GLN A 435 9.34 31.75 -1.77
C GLN A 435 8.38 32.49 -0.84
N ILE A 436 8.65 33.76 -0.53
CA ILE A 436 7.80 34.61 0.33
C ILE A 436 7.12 35.74 -0.45
N GLU A 437 7.48 35.90 -1.72
CA GLU A 437 6.96 36.91 -2.64
C GLU A 437 5.44 36.81 -2.78
N PHE A 438 4.86 35.62 -2.54
CA PHE A 438 3.42 35.43 -2.60
C PHE A 438 2.64 36.37 -1.69
N LYS A 439 3.23 36.86 -0.59
CA LYS A 439 2.56 37.80 0.32
C LYS A 439 2.20 39.14 -0.32
N THR A 440 2.76 39.47 -1.47
CA THR A 440 2.47 40.73 -2.18
C THR A 440 1.41 40.57 -3.27
N TYR A 441 0.90 39.35 -3.50
CA TYR A 441 0.01 39.05 -4.63
C TYR A 441 -1.43 39.54 -4.43
N GLY A 442 -1.86 39.72 -3.18
CA GLY A 442 -3.22 40.13 -2.82
C GLY A 442 -3.39 40.30 -1.32
N LYS A 443 -4.61 40.65 -0.87
CA LYS A 443 -4.88 40.92 0.55
C LYS A 443 -4.92 39.63 1.36
N MET A 444 -5.61 38.60 0.83
CA MET A 444 -5.65 37.28 1.45
C MET A 444 -4.24 36.68 1.52
N GLU A 445 -3.40 36.85 0.50
CA GLU A 445 -2.03 36.34 0.53
C GLU A 445 -1.16 37.02 1.58
N ALA A 446 -1.34 38.32 1.81
CA ALA A 446 -0.62 39.05 2.85
C ALA A 446 -0.93 38.51 4.26
N GLU A 447 -2.14 37.98 4.47
CA GLU A 447 -2.60 37.40 5.74
C GLU A 447 -2.17 35.94 5.95
N LEU A 448 -1.63 35.27 4.92
CA LEU A 448 -1.16 33.89 5.05
C LEU A 448 0.01 33.80 6.05
N ALA A 449 -0.21 33.01 7.10
CA ALA A 449 0.77 32.82 8.16
C ALA A 449 1.95 31.98 7.65
N THR A 450 3.17 32.41 7.95
CA THR A 450 4.40 31.69 7.63
C THR A 450 5.10 31.22 8.91
N THR A 451 5.92 30.18 8.80
CA THR A 451 6.86 29.77 9.85
C THR A 451 8.02 30.77 9.93
N PRO A 452 8.84 30.75 10.99
CA PRO A 452 10.08 31.53 11.05
C PRO A 452 11.06 31.21 9.91
N GLY A 453 10.97 30.00 9.32
CA GLY A 453 11.79 29.56 8.19
C GLY A 453 11.21 29.91 6.82
N GLY A 454 10.16 30.74 6.75
CA GLY A 454 9.56 31.21 5.50
C GLY A 454 8.55 30.25 4.85
N GLN A 455 8.39 29.02 5.36
CA GLN A 455 7.38 28.09 4.83
C GLN A 455 5.96 28.53 5.17
N LEU A 456 4.99 28.15 4.35
CA LEU A 456 3.58 28.38 4.66
C LEU A 456 3.14 27.52 5.87
N LYS A 457 2.50 28.16 6.86
CA LYS A 457 2.05 27.49 8.08
C LYS A 457 0.71 26.80 7.85
N VAL A 458 0.66 25.51 8.18
CA VAL A 458 -0.58 24.71 8.11
C VAL A 458 -0.81 23.87 9.36
N THR A 459 -2.05 23.45 9.58
CA THR A 459 -2.38 22.42 10.57
C THR A 459 -1.97 21.03 10.05
N SER A 460 -1.03 20.37 10.71
CA SER A 460 -0.43 19.11 10.24
C SER A 460 -1.40 17.92 10.03
N GLY A 461 -2.58 17.95 10.67
CA GLY A 461 -3.61 16.93 10.46
C GLY A 461 -4.46 17.13 9.20
N THR A 462 -4.72 18.38 8.83
CA THR A 462 -5.68 18.75 7.77
C THR A 462 -5.04 19.45 6.58
N MET A 463 -3.80 19.91 6.71
CA MET A 463 -3.12 20.77 5.73
C MET A 463 -3.81 22.13 5.49
N ALA A 464 -4.75 22.53 6.35
CA ALA A 464 -5.44 23.82 6.28
C ALA A 464 -4.52 24.96 6.71
N THR A 465 -4.62 26.12 6.05
CA THR A 465 -3.94 27.36 6.46
C THR A 465 -4.75 28.09 7.53
N ASN A 466 -4.35 29.31 7.89
CA ASN A 466 -5.15 30.18 8.74
C ASN A 466 -6.37 30.80 8.03
N ILE A 467 -6.46 30.68 6.71
CA ILE A 467 -7.55 31.24 5.91
C ILE A 467 -8.57 30.13 5.59
N PRO A 468 -9.86 30.28 5.95
CA PRO A 468 -10.89 29.31 5.62
C PRO A 468 -10.98 29.01 4.12
N GLY A 469 -11.12 27.73 3.77
CA GLY A 469 -11.17 27.29 2.36
C GLY A 469 -9.81 27.20 1.67
N VAL A 470 -8.71 27.63 2.31
CA VAL A 470 -7.36 27.54 1.74
C VAL A 470 -6.53 26.45 2.44
N PHE A 471 -5.93 25.59 1.63
CA PHE A 471 -5.11 24.46 2.06
C PHE A 471 -3.77 24.50 1.31
N ALA A 472 -2.74 23.86 1.85
CA ALA A 472 -1.43 23.82 1.18
C ALA A 472 -0.66 22.54 1.47
N GLY A 473 0.20 22.12 0.54
CA GLY A 473 0.97 20.89 0.70
C GLY A 473 2.17 20.79 -0.23
N GLY A 474 2.85 19.64 -0.16
CA GLY A 474 4.12 19.44 -0.84
C GLY A 474 5.24 20.31 -0.28
N ASP A 475 6.23 20.59 -1.13
CA ASP A 475 7.46 21.27 -0.70
C ASP A 475 7.22 22.72 -0.25
N PHE A 476 6.12 23.34 -0.70
CA PHE A 476 5.73 24.68 -0.26
C PHE A 476 5.49 24.78 1.26
N VAL A 477 5.09 23.68 1.88
CA VAL A 477 4.86 23.58 3.33
C VAL A 477 6.02 22.90 4.05
N SER A 478 6.55 21.80 3.50
CA SER A 478 7.56 20.99 4.19
C SER A 478 9.01 21.39 3.91
N GLY A 479 9.23 22.32 2.98
CA GLY A 479 10.50 22.43 2.25
C GLY A 479 10.72 21.23 1.31
N PRO A 480 11.83 21.22 0.55
CA PRO A 480 12.13 20.15 -0.40
C PRO A 480 12.23 18.79 0.31
N LYS A 481 11.31 17.89 -0.04
CA LYS A 481 11.25 16.50 0.45
C LYS A 481 11.17 15.55 -0.74
N THR A 482 10.82 14.29 -0.48
CA THR A 482 10.67 13.30 -1.55
C THR A 482 9.27 13.31 -2.16
N VAL A 483 9.14 12.92 -3.43
CA VAL A 483 7.85 12.87 -4.15
C VAL A 483 6.77 12.13 -3.37
N ILE A 484 7.10 11.00 -2.72
CA ILE A 484 6.13 10.22 -1.94
C ILE A 484 5.64 10.96 -0.68
N GLN A 485 6.44 11.87 -0.11
CA GLN A 485 6.01 12.72 1.00
C GLN A 485 5.07 13.83 0.51
N ALA A 486 5.34 14.40 -0.66
CA ALA A 486 4.43 15.34 -1.32
C ALA A 486 3.06 14.69 -1.60
N VAL A 487 3.05 13.49 -2.18
CA VAL A 487 1.83 12.67 -2.38
C VAL A 487 1.09 12.44 -1.06
N ALA A 488 1.81 12.06 0.01
CA ALA A 488 1.19 11.81 1.31
C ALA A 488 0.52 13.06 1.91
N SER A 489 1.14 14.23 1.76
CA SER A 489 0.56 15.50 2.21
C SER A 489 -0.66 15.90 1.40
N ALA A 490 -0.61 15.78 0.07
CA ALA A 490 -1.71 16.11 -0.81
C ALA A 490 -2.92 15.21 -0.61
N ARG A 491 -2.72 13.91 -0.32
CA ARG A 491 -3.83 13.01 0.06
C ARG A 491 -4.53 13.48 1.34
N ARG A 492 -3.77 13.89 2.36
CA ARG A 492 -4.37 14.44 3.59
C ARG A 492 -5.14 15.72 3.31
N ALA A 493 -4.60 16.61 2.46
CA ALA A 493 -5.29 17.83 2.04
C ALA A 493 -6.58 17.51 1.30
N ALA A 494 -6.58 16.57 0.34
CA ALA A 494 -7.79 16.20 -0.40
C ALA A 494 -8.91 15.64 0.50
N GLU A 495 -8.57 14.81 1.50
CA GLU A 495 -9.54 14.35 2.50
C GLU A 495 -10.10 15.51 3.33
N ALA A 496 -9.25 16.44 3.77
CA ALA A 496 -9.67 17.59 4.56
C ALA A 496 -10.51 18.60 3.75
N ILE A 497 -10.15 18.85 2.49
CA ILE A 497 -10.91 19.70 1.56
C ILE A 497 -12.29 19.09 1.32
N HIS A 498 -12.37 17.78 1.06
CA HIS A 498 -13.67 17.13 0.90
C HIS A 498 -14.51 17.23 2.18
N ALA A 499 -13.92 16.97 3.35
CA ALA A 499 -14.64 17.12 4.61
C ALA A 499 -15.12 18.56 4.84
N TYR A 500 -14.30 19.55 4.52
CA TYR A 500 -14.66 20.97 4.58
C TYR A 500 -15.83 21.33 3.66
N LEU A 501 -15.79 20.90 2.39
CA LEU A 501 -16.81 21.23 1.39
C LEU A 501 -18.16 20.52 1.62
N MET A 502 -18.10 19.35 2.26
CA MET A 502 -19.28 18.51 2.54
C MET A 502 -19.78 18.66 3.98
N ASP A 503 -19.22 19.59 4.76
CA ASP A 503 -19.53 19.81 6.19
C ASP A 503 -19.45 18.52 7.04
N LEU A 504 -18.44 17.70 6.76
CA LEU A 504 -18.17 16.46 7.48
C LEU A 504 -17.18 16.73 8.62
N LYS A 505 -17.43 16.11 9.77
CA LYS A 505 -16.45 16.12 10.86
C LYS A 505 -15.16 15.46 10.37
N PRO A 506 -13.98 16.11 10.54
CA PRO A 506 -12.72 15.49 10.20
C PRO A 506 -12.58 14.15 10.91
N THR A 507 -12.44 13.06 10.16
CA THR A 507 -12.18 11.75 10.76
C THR A 507 -10.85 11.83 11.49
N LYS A 508 -10.87 11.79 12.82
CA LYS A 508 -9.66 11.52 13.61
C LYS A 508 -9.11 10.18 13.11
N GLY A 509 -7.90 10.18 12.55
CA GLY A 509 -7.25 8.94 12.14
C GLY A 509 -7.31 7.93 13.29
N LEU A 510 -7.69 6.68 12.99
CA LEU A 510 -7.87 5.67 14.03
C LEU A 510 -6.59 5.60 14.89
N PRO A 511 -6.68 5.69 16.24
CA PRO A 511 -5.52 5.60 17.13
C PRO A 511 -5.03 4.15 17.22
N THR A 512 -4.59 3.56 16.10
CA THR A 512 -4.41 2.09 16.00
C THR A 512 -3.06 1.59 16.45
N VAL A 513 -2.02 2.44 16.45
CA VAL A 513 -0.64 1.97 16.68
C VAL A 513 -0.46 1.40 18.09
N LYS A 514 -1.24 1.87 19.07
CA LYS A 514 -1.20 1.39 20.47
C LYS A 514 -1.74 -0.04 20.64
N PHE A 515 -2.59 -0.47 19.72
CA PHE A 515 -3.29 -1.76 19.77
C PHE A 515 -2.76 -2.77 18.74
N ASP A 516 -1.77 -2.37 17.95
CA ASP A 516 -1.13 -3.22 16.94
C ASP A 516 0.10 -3.93 17.57
N PHE A 517 0.13 -5.26 17.50
CA PHE A 517 1.30 -6.07 17.86
C PHE A 517 2.41 -5.90 16.81
N ASN A 518 3.67 -6.00 17.25
CA ASN A 518 4.85 -5.99 16.40
C ASN A 518 5.94 -6.92 16.96
N ARG A 519 6.69 -7.57 16.07
CA ARG A 519 7.85 -8.44 16.40
C ARG A 519 9.16 -7.65 16.56
N GLY A 520 9.09 -6.51 17.25
CA GLY A 520 10.23 -5.59 17.37
C GLY A 520 10.38 -4.64 16.19
N ARG A 521 10.93 -3.45 16.47
CA ARG A 521 11.15 -2.35 15.51
C ARG A 521 12.60 -2.21 15.08
N ARG A 522 13.53 -2.62 15.94
CA ARG A 522 14.98 -2.58 15.70
C ARG A 522 15.52 -4.00 15.54
N PRO A 523 16.58 -4.22 14.74
CA PRO A 523 17.21 -5.52 14.59
C PRO A 523 17.51 -6.21 15.92
N GLU A 524 18.01 -5.46 16.91
CA GLU A 524 18.34 -5.99 18.25
C GLU A 524 17.12 -6.51 19.05
N GLU A 525 15.90 -6.11 18.67
CA GLU A 525 14.65 -6.57 19.30
C GLU A 525 14.06 -7.79 18.59
N MET A 526 14.61 -8.19 17.44
CA MET A 526 14.07 -9.26 16.61
C MET A 526 14.66 -10.61 17.02
N ASP A 527 13.83 -11.64 16.94
CA ASP A 527 14.20 -13.01 17.25
C ASP A 527 14.84 -13.65 16.01
N LEU A 528 16.17 -13.75 15.97
CA LEU A 528 16.90 -14.22 14.79
C LEU A 528 16.64 -15.70 14.49
N GLU A 529 16.53 -16.54 15.51
CA GLU A 529 16.25 -17.98 15.40
C GLU A 529 14.90 -18.23 14.70
N PHE A 530 13.93 -17.33 14.86
CA PHE A 530 12.66 -17.41 14.13
C PHE A 530 12.84 -17.23 12.61
N TYR A 531 13.86 -16.52 12.13
CA TYR A 531 14.04 -16.26 10.70
C TYR A 531 14.85 -17.34 9.98
N GLU A 532 15.59 -18.18 10.70
CA GLU A 532 16.38 -19.30 10.14
C GLU A 532 15.50 -20.36 9.44
N GLN A 533 14.20 -20.42 9.76
CA GLN A 533 13.25 -21.33 9.11
C GLN A 533 12.94 -21.00 7.65
N PHE A 534 13.26 -19.78 7.19
CA PHE A 534 12.94 -19.35 5.83
C PHE A 534 14.09 -19.66 4.88
N PRO A 535 13.81 -20.23 3.69
CA PRO A 535 14.86 -20.53 2.72
C PRO A 535 15.45 -19.26 2.11
N GLU A 536 16.77 -19.24 1.98
CA GLU A 536 17.50 -18.23 1.23
C GLU A 536 17.16 -18.29 -0.27
N ALA A 537 17.14 -17.13 -0.93
CA ALA A 537 16.96 -17.01 -2.36
C ALA A 537 17.61 -15.72 -2.87
N PRO A 538 18.28 -15.73 -4.04
CA PRO A 538 18.94 -14.55 -4.59
C PRO A 538 17.91 -13.46 -4.89
N ARG A 539 18.31 -12.20 -4.64
CA ARG A 539 17.50 -11.04 -4.99
C ARG A 539 17.55 -10.77 -6.48
N GLU A 540 16.38 -10.62 -7.10
CA GLU A 540 16.28 -10.19 -8.48
C GLU A 540 16.61 -8.70 -8.61
N SER A 541 17.31 -8.34 -9.67
CA SER A 541 17.69 -6.96 -9.97
C SER A 541 17.23 -6.59 -11.38
N PRO A 542 16.70 -5.37 -11.58
CA PRO A 542 16.37 -4.91 -12.92
C PRO A 542 17.63 -4.81 -13.79
N PRO A 543 17.51 -4.90 -15.12
CA PRO A 543 18.64 -4.67 -16.00
C PRO A 543 19.16 -3.24 -15.80
N GLU A 544 20.48 -3.11 -15.69
CA GLU A 544 21.17 -1.82 -15.53
C GLU A 544 22.24 -1.71 -16.61
N ARG A 545 22.28 -0.59 -17.34
CA ARG A 545 23.29 -0.34 -18.39
C ARG A 545 24.69 -0.28 -17.78
N ALA A 546 25.80 -0.55 -18.45
CA ALA A 546 27.10 -0.36 -17.80
C ALA A 546 27.41 1.14 -17.62
N PRO A 547 28.18 1.59 -16.58
CA PRO A 547 28.48 3.02 -16.41
C PRO A 547 29.05 3.69 -17.65
N LYS A 548 29.95 3.02 -18.39
CA LYS A 548 30.52 3.52 -19.65
C LYS A 548 29.49 3.69 -20.77
N GLU A 549 28.43 2.88 -20.77
CA GLU A 549 27.36 2.95 -21.76
C GLU A 549 26.36 4.05 -21.43
N ARG A 550 26.23 4.43 -20.15
CA ARG A 550 25.32 5.50 -19.68
C ARG A 550 25.87 6.91 -19.91
N VAL A 551 27.17 7.03 -20.19
CA VAL A 551 27.84 8.30 -20.47
C VAL A 551 27.68 8.61 -21.95
N GLY A 552 26.86 9.61 -22.28
CA GLY A 552 26.66 10.09 -23.65
C GLY A 552 25.20 10.25 -24.08
N ASP A 553 24.24 9.75 -23.29
CA ASP A 553 22.82 9.91 -23.54
C ASP A 553 22.01 10.09 -22.24
N PHE A 554 20.72 10.33 -22.41
CA PHE A 554 19.76 10.55 -21.33
C PHE A 554 18.69 9.45 -21.27
N GLU A 555 18.96 8.26 -21.81
CA GLU A 555 18.04 7.11 -21.66
C GLU A 555 18.10 6.55 -20.23
N GLU A 556 17.03 5.88 -19.80
CA GLU A 556 16.91 5.38 -18.43
C GLU A 556 18.06 4.43 -18.08
N THR A 557 18.76 4.69 -16.96
CA THR A 557 19.94 3.89 -16.58
C THR A 557 19.56 2.51 -16.05
N VAL A 558 18.41 2.44 -15.38
CA VAL A 558 17.85 1.24 -14.80
C VAL A 558 16.58 0.91 -15.57
N GLY A 559 16.44 -0.31 -16.04
CA GLY A 559 15.21 -0.81 -16.67
C GLY A 559 14.21 -1.35 -15.66
N THR A 560 13.32 -2.22 -16.15
CA THR A 560 12.25 -2.83 -15.38
C THR A 560 12.45 -4.35 -15.34
N LEU A 561 12.06 -4.98 -14.23
CA LEU A 561 12.11 -6.44 -14.10
C LEU A 561 11.27 -7.11 -15.20
N SER A 562 11.71 -8.28 -15.69
CA SER A 562 10.83 -9.14 -16.49
C SER A 562 9.67 -9.65 -15.64
N GLU A 563 8.61 -10.16 -16.28
CA GLU A 563 7.48 -10.73 -15.56
C GLU A 563 7.91 -11.89 -14.65
N GLU A 564 8.74 -12.79 -15.17
CA GLU A 564 9.23 -13.96 -14.45
C GLU A 564 10.10 -13.55 -13.26
N ALA A 565 11.00 -12.57 -13.46
CA ALA A 565 11.84 -12.04 -12.39
C ALA A 565 10.99 -11.33 -11.31
N ALA A 566 10.00 -10.52 -11.71
CA ALA A 566 9.10 -9.86 -10.78
C ALA A 566 8.28 -10.86 -9.95
N ARG A 567 7.83 -11.97 -10.55
CA ARG A 567 7.10 -13.02 -9.82
C ARG A 567 8.01 -13.76 -8.82
N ARG A 568 9.20 -14.20 -9.23
CA ARG A 568 10.17 -14.84 -8.33
C ARG A 568 10.57 -13.93 -7.17
N GLU A 569 10.81 -12.65 -7.45
CA GLU A 569 11.14 -11.66 -6.42
C GLU A 569 9.98 -11.42 -5.45
N ALA A 570 8.74 -11.39 -5.96
CA ALA A 570 7.56 -11.25 -5.12
C ALA A 570 7.34 -12.47 -4.19
N GLU A 571 7.66 -13.67 -4.67
CA GLU A 571 7.58 -14.93 -3.90
C GLU A 571 8.57 -14.97 -2.72
N ARG A 572 9.67 -14.21 -2.77
CA ARG A 572 10.63 -14.06 -1.65
C ARG A 572 10.02 -13.34 -0.44
N CYS A 573 8.86 -12.70 -0.57
CA CYS A 573 8.22 -11.98 0.54
C CYS A 573 7.84 -12.92 1.70
N LEU A 574 8.35 -12.62 2.91
CA LEU A 574 8.06 -13.39 4.13
C LEU A 574 6.63 -13.19 4.69
N LYS A 575 5.79 -12.37 4.05
CA LYS A 575 4.39 -12.10 4.46
C LYS A 575 4.25 -11.72 5.94
N CYS A 576 5.15 -10.87 6.45
CA CYS A 576 5.29 -10.60 7.89
C CYS A 576 4.01 -10.09 8.60
N GLY A 577 3.18 -9.30 7.92
CA GLY A 577 1.92 -8.79 8.45
C GLY A 577 0.81 -9.84 8.49
N CYS A 578 -0.04 -9.78 9.51
CA CYS A 578 -1.09 -10.76 9.76
C CYS A 578 -2.12 -10.87 8.62
N LEU A 579 -2.26 -12.06 8.04
CA LEU A 579 -3.25 -12.38 7.01
C LEU A 579 -4.69 -12.54 7.56
N GLY A 580 -4.84 -12.62 8.89
CA GLY A 580 -6.13 -12.62 9.59
C GLY A 580 -6.56 -11.24 10.11
N PHE A 581 -5.90 -10.16 9.68
CA PHE A 581 -6.11 -8.81 10.25
C PHE A 581 -7.56 -8.33 10.14
N HIS A 582 -8.25 -8.58 9.02
CA HIS A 582 -9.65 -8.18 8.79
C HIS A 582 -10.66 -8.83 9.75
N LYS A 583 -10.35 -10.03 10.26
CA LYS A 583 -11.24 -10.83 11.11
C LYS A 583 -10.78 -10.93 12.57
N CYS A 584 -9.72 -10.22 12.96
CA CYS A 584 -9.14 -10.31 14.30
C CYS A 584 -10.04 -9.66 15.37
N LEU A 585 -10.92 -10.46 15.99
CA LEU A 585 -11.78 -10.01 17.09
C LEU A 585 -10.97 -9.63 18.34
N PHE A 586 -9.83 -10.26 18.57
CA PHE A 586 -8.99 -9.94 19.72
C PHE A 586 -8.53 -8.49 19.71
N ARG A 587 -8.05 -8.02 18.56
CA ARG A 587 -7.65 -6.63 18.40
C ARG A 587 -8.81 -5.64 18.58
N GLU A 588 -10.00 -5.96 18.08
CA GLU A 588 -11.19 -5.12 18.27
C GLU A 588 -11.56 -4.99 19.74
N ILE A 589 -11.48 -6.08 20.50
CA ILE A 589 -11.72 -6.05 21.95
C ILE A 589 -10.64 -5.23 22.66
N LEU A 590 -9.36 -5.33 22.28
CA LEU A 590 -8.29 -4.50 22.84
C LEU A 590 -8.55 -3.01 22.63
N ILE A 591 -9.07 -2.63 21.46
CA ILE A 591 -9.44 -1.25 21.15
C ILE A 591 -10.62 -0.81 22.02
N ALA A 592 -11.69 -1.61 22.06
CA ALA A 592 -12.92 -1.29 22.80
C ALA A 592 -12.69 -1.18 24.32
N GLU A 593 -11.80 -2.01 24.87
CA GLU A 593 -11.46 -2.03 26.31
C GLU A 593 -10.20 -1.20 26.63
N GLU A 594 -9.67 -0.47 25.65
CA GLU A 594 -8.50 0.41 25.75
C GLU A 594 -7.21 -0.25 26.29
N VAL A 595 -7.04 -1.55 26.06
CA VAL A 595 -5.88 -2.33 26.51
C VAL A 595 -4.77 -2.33 25.45
N PRO A 596 -3.59 -1.73 25.73
CA PRO A 596 -2.51 -1.65 24.75
C PRO A 596 -1.86 -3.00 24.46
N ALA A 597 -1.43 -3.21 23.22
CA ALA A 597 -0.65 -4.41 22.83
C ALA A 597 0.83 -4.35 23.28
N THR A 598 1.25 -3.28 23.97
CA THR A 598 2.67 -3.01 24.29
C THR A 598 3.29 -4.04 25.22
N LYS A 599 2.48 -4.66 26.10
CA LYS A 599 2.87 -5.76 27.00
C LYS A 599 2.91 -7.12 26.32
N GLY A 600 2.69 -7.18 25.00
CA GLY A 600 2.80 -8.43 24.25
C GLY A 600 4.19 -9.04 24.32
N ARG A 601 4.26 -10.36 24.12
CA ARG A 601 5.50 -11.13 24.11
C ARG A 601 6.51 -10.50 23.13
N LYS A 602 7.81 -10.68 23.42
CA LYS A 602 8.90 -10.06 22.64
C LYS A 602 9.67 -11.03 21.75
N ARG A 603 9.58 -12.33 22.02
CA ARG A 603 10.23 -13.40 21.26
C ARG A 603 9.20 -14.40 20.74
N ALA A 604 9.53 -15.07 19.65
CA ALA A 604 8.74 -16.19 19.19
C ALA A 604 8.87 -17.33 20.21
N LYS A 605 7.81 -18.11 20.36
CA LYS A 605 7.84 -19.37 21.11
C LYS A 605 7.72 -20.58 20.19
N TYR A 606 7.12 -20.40 19.03
CA TYR A 606 6.85 -21.45 18.06
C TYR A 606 7.43 -21.07 16.71
N GLN A 607 7.97 -22.04 15.98
CA GLN A 607 8.24 -21.90 14.56
C GLN A 607 6.91 -21.95 13.78
N LEU A 608 6.93 -21.57 12.50
CA LEU A 608 5.76 -21.74 11.63
C LEU A 608 5.68 -23.19 11.19
N GLU A 609 4.58 -23.84 11.54
CA GLU A 609 4.42 -25.26 11.27
C GLU A 609 3.56 -25.47 10.02
N ASN A 610 4.08 -26.25 9.06
CA ASN A 610 3.35 -26.64 7.86
C ASN A 610 2.55 -27.93 8.09
N LEU A 611 1.63 -27.91 9.06
CA LEU A 611 0.90 -29.11 9.51
C LEU A 611 -0.20 -29.57 8.54
N HIS A 612 -0.62 -28.73 7.59
CA HIS A 612 -1.82 -28.99 6.79
C HIS A 612 -1.66 -28.48 5.36
N PRO A 613 -2.19 -29.18 4.33
CA PRO A 613 -2.06 -28.78 2.93
C PRO A 613 -2.62 -27.37 2.64
N PHE A 614 -3.76 -27.01 3.23
CA PHE A 614 -4.47 -25.75 2.93
C PHE A 614 -4.40 -24.66 4.01
N ILE A 615 -3.92 -25.00 5.21
CA ILE A 615 -4.01 -24.14 6.41
C ILE A 615 -2.60 -23.83 6.90
N GLU A 616 -2.33 -22.56 7.17
CA GLU A 616 -1.11 -22.09 7.83
C GLU A 616 -1.39 -21.87 9.31
N VAL A 617 -0.50 -22.38 10.16
CA VAL A 617 -0.60 -22.31 11.63
C VAL A 617 0.54 -21.46 12.19
N ASP A 618 0.17 -20.39 12.89
CA ASP A 618 1.10 -19.55 13.66
C ASP A 618 0.62 -19.48 15.12
N LEU A 619 1.10 -20.43 15.93
CA LEU A 619 0.72 -20.54 17.34
C LEU A 619 1.20 -19.36 18.18
N ASN A 620 2.14 -18.54 17.69
CA ASN A 620 2.51 -17.29 18.35
C ASN A 620 1.33 -16.30 18.41
N LYS A 621 0.31 -16.44 17.55
CA LYS A 621 -0.91 -15.60 17.56
C LYS A 621 -2.06 -16.27 18.33
N CYS A 622 -1.89 -17.48 18.83
CA CYS A 622 -2.95 -18.21 19.51
C CYS A 622 -3.17 -17.66 20.93
N VAL A 623 -4.42 -17.57 21.36
CA VAL A 623 -4.81 -17.15 22.73
C VAL A 623 -5.58 -18.25 23.47
N GLY A 624 -5.51 -19.49 22.98
CA GLY A 624 -6.10 -20.64 23.67
C GLY A 624 -7.63 -20.64 23.79
N CYS A 625 -8.35 -20.05 22.83
CA CYS A 625 -9.82 -19.87 22.94
C CYS A 625 -10.67 -21.11 22.57
N PHE A 626 -10.05 -22.21 22.12
CA PHE A 626 -10.70 -23.47 21.68
C PHE A 626 -11.79 -23.37 20.60
N ARG A 627 -11.99 -22.20 19.97
CA ARG A 627 -12.97 -22.05 18.87
C ARG A 627 -12.70 -22.97 17.69
N CYS A 628 -11.43 -23.19 17.37
CA CYS A 628 -11.01 -24.05 16.28
C CYS A 628 -11.49 -25.50 16.48
N VAL A 629 -11.26 -26.07 17.67
CA VAL A 629 -11.69 -27.43 18.03
C VAL A 629 -13.22 -27.52 18.09
N ARG A 630 -13.88 -26.58 18.79
CA ARG A 630 -15.35 -26.58 18.95
C ARG A 630 -16.14 -26.33 17.64
N SER A 631 -15.50 -25.71 16.65
CA SER A 631 -16.07 -25.57 15.30
C SER A 631 -15.95 -26.84 14.45
N CYS A 632 -15.10 -27.79 14.85
CA CYS A 632 -14.91 -29.03 14.11
C CYS A 632 -16.04 -30.02 14.42
N LEU A 633 -16.71 -30.52 13.37
CA LEU A 633 -17.75 -31.55 13.50
C LEU A 633 -17.21 -32.98 13.33
N HIS A 634 -15.91 -33.12 13.10
CA HIS A 634 -15.27 -34.38 12.72
C HIS A 634 -14.15 -34.79 13.66
N GLU A 635 -13.94 -34.10 14.78
CA GLU A 635 -12.80 -34.36 15.68
C GLU A 635 -11.44 -34.30 14.97
N GLY A 636 -11.38 -33.55 13.87
CA GLY A 636 -10.23 -33.39 12.98
C GLY A 636 -9.10 -32.52 13.55
N LEU A 637 -9.27 -31.99 14.76
CA LEU A 637 -8.35 -31.03 15.37
C LEU A 637 -8.32 -31.20 16.89
N GLN A 638 -7.13 -31.26 17.46
CA GLN A 638 -6.90 -31.24 18.90
C GLN A 638 -6.10 -29.99 19.30
N LEU A 639 -6.40 -29.45 20.48
CA LEU A 639 -5.68 -28.34 21.09
C LEU A 639 -5.41 -28.68 22.56
N LYS A 640 -4.13 -28.65 22.96
CA LYS A 640 -3.70 -28.87 24.34
C LYS A 640 -3.00 -27.62 24.84
N ILE A 641 -3.30 -27.20 26.07
CA ILE A 641 -2.64 -26.07 26.72
C ILE A 641 -2.07 -26.54 28.05
N TYR A 642 -0.76 -26.37 28.24
CA TYR A 642 -0.05 -26.65 29.48
C TYR A 642 0.29 -25.35 30.19
N ALA A 643 0.33 -25.37 31.53
CA ALA A 643 0.61 -24.20 32.37
C ALA A 643 -0.26 -22.96 32.02
N GLN A 644 -1.56 -23.18 31.82
CA GLN A 644 -2.45 -22.13 31.35
C GLN A 644 -2.50 -20.91 32.28
N GLY A 645 -2.39 -19.71 31.69
CA GLY A 645 -2.47 -18.44 32.38
C GLY A 645 -1.17 -18.01 33.07
N THR A 646 -0.10 -18.81 32.95
CA THR A 646 1.25 -18.47 33.45
C THR A 646 2.17 -18.05 32.30
N PRO A 647 3.32 -17.39 32.59
CA PRO A 647 4.32 -17.06 31.58
C PRO A 647 4.86 -18.28 30.80
N GLU A 648 4.79 -19.47 31.40
CA GLU A 648 5.24 -20.75 30.83
C GLU A 648 4.22 -21.38 29.88
N GLU A 649 3.02 -20.79 29.70
CA GLU A 649 1.92 -21.38 28.91
C GLU A 649 2.37 -21.91 27.54
N GLU A 650 2.18 -23.21 27.30
CA GLU A 650 2.47 -23.92 26.06
C GLU A 650 1.19 -24.35 25.36
N ILE A 651 1.11 -24.13 24.05
CA ILE A 651 -0.03 -24.46 23.21
C ILE A 651 0.46 -25.43 22.16
N HIS A 652 -0.19 -26.60 22.07
CA HIS A 652 0.05 -27.59 21.04
C HIS A 652 -1.23 -27.80 20.24
N LEU A 653 -1.11 -27.80 18.92
CA LEU A 653 -2.21 -28.00 17.99
C LEU A 653 -1.84 -29.11 17.02
N GLU A 654 -2.78 -30.03 16.79
CA GLU A 654 -2.59 -31.18 15.91
C GLU A 654 -3.84 -31.40 15.06
N PHE A 655 -3.63 -31.69 13.77
CA PHE A 655 -4.68 -32.18 12.88
C PHE A 655 -4.68 -33.70 12.91
N THR A 656 -5.84 -34.31 13.18
CA THR A 656 -5.99 -35.77 13.23
C THR A 656 -6.33 -36.34 11.86
N GLU A 657 -6.28 -37.66 11.72
CA GLU A 657 -6.74 -38.38 10.52
C GLU A 657 -8.21 -38.13 10.16
N HIS A 658 -9.04 -37.66 11.10
CA HIS A 658 -10.44 -37.32 10.84
C HIS A 658 -10.64 -35.94 10.20
N CYS A 659 -9.56 -35.17 9.98
CA CYS A 659 -9.65 -33.88 9.33
C CYS A 659 -10.07 -34.02 7.85
N VAL A 660 -11.31 -33.62 7.55
CA VAL A 660 -11.84 -33.58 6.17
C VAL A 660 -11.42 -32.32 5.38
N SER A 661 -10.46 -31.54 5.88
CA SER A 661 -10.00 -30.29 5.26
C SER A 661 -11.11 -29.26 4.98
N CYS A 662 -12.21 -29.26 5.75
CA CYS A 662 -13.30 -28.33 5.52
C CYS A 662 -12.92 -26.88 5.83
N GLY A 663 -11.95 -26.63 6.73
CA GLY A 663 -11.46 -25.30 7.09
C GLY A 663 -12.37 -24.46 8.00
N ALA A 664 -13.38 -25.06 8.65
CA ALA A 664 -14.22 -24.36 9.64
C ALA A 664 -13.40 -23.74 10.79
N CYS A 665 -12.32 -24.41 11.21
CA CYS A 665 -11.41 -23.92 12.24
C CYS A 665 -10.74 -22.58 11.87
N VAL A 666 -10.47 -22.35 10.58
CA VAL A 666 -9.87 -21.11 10.08
C VAL A 666 -10.87 -19.96 10.15
N ASP A 667 -12.14 -20.19 9.82
CA ASP A 667 -13.19 -19.18 9.94
C ASP A 667 -13.52 -18.86 11.39
N ALA A 668 -13.45 -19.87 12.26
CA ALA A 668 -13.66 -19.69 13.69
C ALA A 668 -12.50 -18.95 14.39
N CYS A 669 -11.28 -18.92 13.83
CA CYS A 669 -10.11 -18.33 14.49
C CYS A 669 -10.23 -16.80 14.67
N PRO A 670 -10.25 -16.28 15.93
CA PRO A 670 -10.47 -14.86 16.20
C PRO A 670 -9.17 -14.01 16.27
N THR A 671 -8.00 -14.61 16.03
CA THR A 671 -6.69 -13.93 16.18
C THR A 671 -5.80 -13.99 14.93
N GLY A 672 -6.16 -14.82 13.94
CA GLY A 672 -5.30 -15.07 12.78
C GLY A 672 -4.16 -16.07 13.05
N ALA A 673 -4.26 -16.88 14.11
CA ALA A 673 -3.38 -18.02 14.34
C ALA A 673 -3.58 -19.15 13.30
N LEU A 674 -4.80 -19.30 12.79
CA LEU A 674 -5.11 -20.18 11.67
C LEU A 674 -5.53 -19.31 10.48
N THR A 675 -4.82 -19.45 9.36
CA THR A 675 -5.13 -18.73 8.11
C THR A 675 -5.09 -19.67 6.91
N ARG A 676 -5.70 -19.26 5.80
CA ARG A 676 -5.67 -20.01 4.55
C ARG A 676 -4.35 -19.72 3.86
N LYS A 677 -3.63 -20.73 3.37
CA LYS A 677 -2.37 -20.50 2.62
C LYS A 677 -2.55 -19.62 1.39
N ASP A 678 -3.70 -19.73 0.72
CA ASP A 678 -4.04 -18.91 -0.45
C ASP A 678 -4.44 -17.47 -0.11
N SER A 679 -4.73 -17.13 1.16
CA SER A 679 -5.09 -15.77 1.57
C SER A 679 -3.86 -14.90 1.82
N THR A 680 -3.04 -14.72 0.79
CA THR A 680 -1.74 -14.02 0.87
C THR A 680 -1.80 -12.48 0.90
N VAL A 681 -2.95 -11.86 0.61
CA VAL A 681 -3.10 -10.39 0.58
C VAL A 681 -3.72 -9.93 1.90
N PRO A 682 -3.01 -9.18 2.76
CA PRO A 682 -3.61 -8.61 3.97
C PRO A 682 -4.53 -7.44 3.62
N PHE A 683 -5.66 -7.35 4.31
CA PHE A 683 -6.62 -6.26 4.18
C PHE A 683 -7.29 -5.96 5.53
N SER A 684 -7.84 -4.77 5.68
CA SER A 684 -8.58 -4.38 6.89
C SER A 684 -10.07 -4.72 6.77
N ARG A 685 -10.76 -4.79 7.91
CA ARG A 685 -12.22 -4.95 7.93
C ARG A 685 -12.89 -3.81 7.15
N GLY A 686 -13.83 -4.16 6.28
CA GLY A 686 -14.57 -3.21 5.45
C GLY A 686 -13.86 -2.71 4.20
N GLU A 687 -12.58 -3.07 3.96
CA GLU A 687 -11.87 -2.68 2.74
C GLU A 687 -12.22 -3.53 1.52
N ALA A 688 -12.72 -4.74 1.72
CA ALA A 688 -13.14 -5.64 0.65
C ALA A 688 -14.67 -5.63 0.53
N ARG A 689 -15.17 -5.57 -0.70
CA ARG A 689 -16.60 -5.73 -0.98
C ARG A 689 -16.98 -7.19 -0.79
N GLU A 690 -18.06 -7.44 -0.05
CA GLU A 690 -18.62 -8.78 0.06
C GLU A 690 -19.65 -8.99 -1.05
N ILE A 691 -19.47 -10.05 -1.83
CA ILE A 691 -20.35 -10.43 -2.93
C ILE A 691 -20.92 -11.81 -2.60
N ARG A 692 -22.25 -11.89 -2.48
CA ARG A 692 -22.96 -13.17 -2.36
C ARG A 692 -22.98 -13.85 -3.73
N THR A 693 -22.55 -15.10 -3.78
CA THR A 693 -22.52 -15.91 -5.00
C THR A 693 -22.77 -17.38 -4.66
N VAL A 694 -22.75 -18.26 -5.66
CA VAL A 694 -23.02 -19.69 -5.52
C VAL A 694 -21.77 -20.50 -5.87
N CYS A 695 -21.51 -21.56 -5.11
CA CYS A 695 -20.42 -22.50 -5.35
C CYS A 695 -20.69 -23.32 -6.63
N PRO A 696 -19.83 -23.24 -7.67
CA PRO A 696 -20.09 -23.91 -8.95
C PRO A 696 -19.54 -25.35 -9.01
N TYR A 697 -19.13 -25.94 -7.89
CA TYR A 697 -18.41 -27.22 -7.91
C TYR A 697 -19.30 -28.46 -7.96
N CYS A 698 -20.55 -28.38 -7.49
CA CYS A 698 -21.53 -29.47 -7.53
C CYS A 698 -22.96 -28.92 -7.46
N GLY A 699 -23.95 -29.78 -7.71
CA GLY A 699 -25.37 -29.42 -7.70
C GLY A 699 -25.96 -28.98 -6.36
N THR A 700 -25.21 -29.04 -5.24
CA THR A 700 -25.66 -28.49 -3.95
C THR A 700 -25.80 -26.97 -4.00
N GLY A 701 -24.98 -26.28 -4.78
CA GLY A 701 -25.07 -24.83 -4.93
C GLY A 701 -24.92 -24.06 -3.61
N CYS A 702 -23.92 -24.40 -2.78
CA CYS A 702 -23.70 -23.71 -1.51
C CYS A 702 -23.57 -22.18 -1.71
N ASN A 703 -24.21 -21.41 -0.86
CA ASN A 703 -24.10 -19.96 -0.85
C ASN A 703 -22.75 -19.51 -0.27
N LEU A 704 -22.05 -18.70 -1.04
CA LEU A 704 -20.72 -18.16 -0.76
C LEU A 704 -20.78 -16.66 -0.50
N LEU A 705 -19.87 -16.18 0.33
CA LEU A 705 -19.47 -14.78 0.44
C LEU A 705 -18.05 -14.65 -0.10
N ALA A 706 -17.90 -14.05 -1.27
CA ALA A 706 -16.61 -13.72 -1.85
C ALA A 706 -16.21 -12.31 -1.42
N ARG A 707 -15.04 -12.18 -0.79
CA ARG A 707 -14.44 -10.88 -0.45
C ARG A 707 -13.57 -10.43 -1.60
N VAL A 708 -14.03 -9.41 -2.32
CA VAL A 708 -13.41 -8.92 -3.55
C VAL A 708 -12.88 -7.52 -3.31
N LYS A 709 -11.63 -7.29 -3.74
CA LYS A 709 -11.01 -5.97 -3.73
C LYS A 709 -10.21 -5.79 -5.01
N ASN A 710 -10.41 -4.67 -5.70
CA ASN A 710 -9.70 -4.32 -6.94
C ASN A 710 -9.75 -5.41 -8.03
N GLY A 711 -10.91 -6.06 -8.17
CA GLY A 711 -11.11 -7.15 -9.15
C GLY A 711 -10.47 -8.49 -8.77
N SER A 712 -9.82 -8.60 -7.61
CA SER A 712 -9.24 -9.85 -7.08
C SER A 712 -10.10 -10.44 -5.96
N ILE A 713 -10.27 -11.76 -5.97
CA ILE A 713 -10.88 -12.51 -4.86
C ILE A 713 -9.80 -12.72 -3.78
N LEU A 714 -10.00 -12.07 -2.61
CA LEU A 714 -9.06 -12.15 -1.49
C LEU A 714 -9.34 -13.35 -0.58
N GLU A 715 -10.62 -13.66 -0.38
CA GLU A 715 -11.09 -14.73 0.49
C GLU A 715 -12.51 -15.17 0.12
N VAL A 716 -12.84 -16.45 0.37
CA VAL A 716 -14.20 -17.00 0.30
C VAL A 716 -14.58 -17.63 1.64
N THR A 717 -15.80 -17.33 2.09
CA THR A 717 -16.47 -17.93 3.27
C THR A 717 -17.88 -18.40 2.92
N GLY A 718 -18.50 -19.23 3.75
CA GLY A 718 -19.90 -19.62 3.54
C GLY A 718 -20.85 -18.51 3.99
N ALA A 719 -21.96 -18.32 3.27
CA ALA A 719 -23.05 -17.47 3.72
C ALA A 719 -23.95 -18.23 4.69
N ASP A 720 -24.41 -17.57 5.75
CA ASP A 720 -25.32 -18.17 6.75
C ASP A 720 -26.77 -18.19 6.25
N VAL A 721 -27.01 -18.96 5.18
CA VAL A 721 -28.31 -19.19 4.56
C VAL A 721 -28.36 -20.62 3.99
N PRO A 722 -29.56 -21.20 3.76
CA PRO A 722 -29.69 -22.50 3.12
C PRO A 722 -28.99 -22.53 1.74
N PRO A 723 -28.43 -23.66 1.30
CA PRO A 723 -28.49 -24.97 1.96
C PRO A 723 -27.37 -25.21 2.98
N ASN A 724 -26.38 -24.32 3.09
CA ASN A 724 -25.12 -24.61 3.78
C ASN A 724 -24.91 -23.88 5.11
N TYR A 725 -25.69 -22.85 5.45
CA TYR A 725 -25.67 -22.19 6.76
C TYR A 725 -24.25 -21.83 7.26
N GLY A 726 -23.43 -21.29 6.37
CA GLY A 726 -22.04 -20.89 6.66
C GLY A 726 -20.98 -21.99 6.45
N ASP A 727 -21.38 -23.26 6.39
CA ASP A 727 -20.46 -24.38 6.17
C ASP A 727 -20.06 -24.51 4.70
N LEU A 728 -18.85 -25.01 4.47
CA LEU A 728 -18.31 -25.28 3.13
C LEU A 728 -17.39 -26.50 3.18
N CYS A 729 -17.41 -27.29 2.11
CA CYS A 729 -16.40 -28.31 1.87
C CYS A 729 -15.07 -27.67 1.41
N VAL A 730 -14.03 -28.50 1.31
CA VAL A 730 -12.69 -28.07 0.85
C VAL A 730 -12.73 -27.37 -0.52
N LYS A 731 -13.54 -27.86 -1.47
CA LYS A 731 -13.69 -27.26 -2.82
C LYS A 731 -14.28 -25.85 -2.75
N GLY A 732 -15.40 -25.68 -2.01
CA GLY A 732 -16.05 -24.37 -1.87
C GLY A 732 -15.20 -23.34 -1.14
N ARG A 733 -14.36 -23.78 -0.18
CA ARG A 733 -13.57 -22.87 0.66
C ARG A 733 -12.22 -22.47 0.08
N PHE A 734 -11.50 -23.42 -0.53
CA PHE A 734 -10.14 -23.20 -1.02
C PHE A 734 -10.05 -23.21 -2.54
N GLY A 735 -11.01 -23.82 -3.23
CA GLY A 735 -10.95 -24.04 -4.66
C GLY A 735 -11.00 -22.76 -5.50
N TYR A 736 -11.45 -21.63 -4.96
CA TYR A 736 -11.70 -20.39 -5.72
C TYR A 736 -10.50 -19.84 -6.50
N VAL A 737 -9.28 -20.35 -6.31
CA VAL A 737 -8.07 -19.98 -7.04
C VAL A 737 -8.04 -20.43 -8.52
N PHE A 738 -8.94 -21.30 -8.98
CA PHE A 738 -8.96 -21.76 -10.38
C PHE A 738 -9.15 -20.63 -11.41
N TYR A 739 -9.82 -19.54 -11.04
CA TYR A 739 -10.12 -18.44 -11.96
C TYR A 739 -8.87 -17.74 -12.50
N ARG A 740 -7.75 -17.85 -11.78
CA ARG A 740 -6.46 -17.26 -12.13
C ARG A 740 -5.41 -18.30 -12.53
N HIS A 741 -5.79 -19.58 -12.69
CA HIS A 741 -4.86 -20.60 -13.12
C HIS A 741 -4.28 -20.23 -14.51
N PRO A 742 -2.96 -20.36 -14.73
CA PRO A 742 -2.34 -19.97 -16.01
C PRO A 742 -2.90 -20.77 -17.19
N GLU A 743 -3.27 -22.04 -16.97
CA GLU A 743 -3.89 -22.89 -18.00
C GLU A 743 -5.39 -22.64 -18.20
N ARG A 744 -5.99 -21.69 -17.48
CA ARG A 744 -7.40 -21.35 -17.68
C ARG A 744 -7.57 -20.75 -19.06
N LEU A 745 -8.28 -21.47 -19.94
CA LEU A 745 -8.67 -20.97 -21.25
C LEU A 745 -9.54 -19.72 -21.10
N ARG A 746 -9.07 -18.61 -21.68
CA ARG A 746 -9.80 -17.33 -21.73
C ARG A 746 -10.42 -17.05 -23.09
N LYS A 747 -9.98 -17.77 -24.11
CA LYS A 747 -10.41 -17.66 -25.50
C LYS A 747 -10.53 -19.05 -26.12
N PRO A 748 -11.39 -19.24 -27.14
CA PRO A 748 -11.48 -20.49 -27.86
C PRO A 748 -10.16 -20.83 -28.55
N LEU A 749 -9.80 -22.11 -28.52
CA LEU A 749 -8.66 -22.66 -29.22
C LEU A 749 -9.14 -23.73 -30.20
N LEU A 750 -8.63 -23.71 -31.43
CA LEU A 750 -9.05 -24.61 -32.51
C LEU A 750 -7.83 -25.24 -33.18
N ARG A 751 -7.95 -26.52 -33.54
CA ARG A 751 -7.04 -27.22 -34.47
C ARG A 751 -7.92 -28.04 -35.42
N LYS A 752 -7.58 -28.09 -36.71
CA LYS A 752 -8.39 -28.83 -37.69
C LYS A 752 -8.08 -30.32 -37.65
N ASP A 753 -6.81 -30.66 -37.44
CA ASP A 753 -6.33 -32.04 -37.41
C ASP A 753 -5.64 -32.38 -36.08
N ARG A 754 -5.67 -33.65 -35.69
CA ARG A 754 -5.07 -34.13 -34.42
C ARG A 754 -3.56 -33.87 -34.30
N GLY A 755 -2.85 -33.69 -35.41
CA GLY A 755 -1.41 -33.40 -35.45
C GLY A 755 -1.05 -31.92 -35.48
N GLN A 756 -2.03 -31.01 -35.53
CA GLN A 756 -1.79 -29.57 -35.54
C GLN A 756 -1.78 -29.01 -34.11
N GLU A 757 -0.99 -27.95 -33.94
CA GLU A 757 -1.07 -27.11 -32.73
C GLU A 757 -2.39 -26.35 -32.69
N PHE A 758 -2.86 -26.08 -31.47
CA PHE A 758 -4.04 -25.25 -31.26
C PHE A 758 -3.71 -23.78 -31.57
N ARG A 759 -4.59 -23.12 -32.33
CA ARG A 759 -4.56 -21.67 -32.53
C ARG A 759 -5.74 -21.00 -31.84
N GLU A 760 -5.52 -19.79 -31.37
CA GLU A 760 -6.58 -18.94 -30.83
C GLU A 760 -7.54 -18.50 -31.95
N VAL A 761 -8.86 -18.58 -31.71
CA VAL A 761 -9.91 -18.21 -32.68
C VAL A 761 -11.02 -17.41 -32.03
N SER A 762 -11.86 -16.74 -32.83
CA SER A 762 -13.06 -16.08 -32.32
C SER A 762 -14.11 -17.12 -31.88
N TRP A 763 -15.07 -16.68 -31.05
CA TRP A 763 -16.20 -17.53 -30.70
C TRP A 763 -17.06 -17.90 -31.92
N GLU A 764 -17.24 -16.98 -32.86
CA GLU A 764 -17.96 -17.23 -34.11
C GLU A 764 -17.29 -18.34 -34.90
N GLU A 765 -15.98 -18.22 -35.15
CA GLU A 765 -15.22 -19.24 -35.88
C GLU A 765 -15.25 -20.60 -35.17
N ALA A 766 -15.11 -20.63 -33.84
CA ALA A 766 -15.17 -21.85 -33.06
C ALA A 766 -16.55 -22.52 -33.16
N LEU A 767 -17.63 -21.74 -33.04
CA LEU A 767 -19.00 -22.23 -33.08
C LEU A 767 -19.39 -22.69 -34.49
N ASP A 768 -19.01 -21.94 -35.53
CA ASP A 768 -19.23 -22.29 -36.93
C ASP A 768 -18.54 -23.60 -37.28
N PHE A 769 -17.27 -23.76 -36.89
CA PHE A 769 -16.54 -25.01 -37.08
C PHE A 769 -17.22 -26.17 -36.36
N VAL A 770 -17.63 -26.00 -35.09
CA VAL A 770 -18.34 -27.05 -34.35
C VAL A 770 -19.66 -27.41 -35.04
N ALA A 771 -20.44 -26.42 -35.48
CA ALA A 771 -21.71 -26.63 -36.16
C ALA A 771 -21.55 -27.37 -37.50
N GLU A 772 -20.56 -26.96 -38.31
CA GLU A 772 -20.21 -27.60 -39.59
C GLU A 772 -19.82 -29.07 -39.37
N ARG A 773 -18.87 -29.33 -38.46
CA ARG A 773 -18.39 -30.70 -38.18
C ARG A 773 -19.49 -31.60 -37.62
N LEU A 774 -20.32 -31.10 -36.71
CA LEU A 774 -21.45 -31.87 -36.18
C LEU A 774 -22.47 -32.19 -37.27
N SER A 775 -22.76 -31.22 -38.16
CA SER A 775 -23.70 -31.41 -39.27
C SER A 775 -23.19 -32.45 -40.27
N GLU A 776 -21.92 -32.36 -40.67
CA GLU A 776 -21.29 -33.36 -41.55
C GLU A 776 -21.33 -34.78 -40.95
N ILE A 777 -21.02 -34.92 -39.67
CA ILE A 777 -21.05 -36.23 -38.98
C ILE A 777 -22.48 -36.78 -38.96
N ARG A 778 -23.46 -35.91 -38.64
CA ARG A 778 -24.87 -36.28 -38.63
C ARG A 778 -25.36 -36.72 -40.01
N GLU A 779 -25.01 -35.99 -41.05
CA GLU A 779 -25.40 -36.31 -42.44
C GLU A 779 -24.75 -37.61 -42.92
N LYS A 780 -23.49 -37.85 -42.56
CA LYS A 780 -22.73 -39.02 -43.02
C LYS A 780 -23.04 -40.30 -42.25
N TYR A 781 -23.24 -40.22 -40.94
CA TYR A 781 -23.34 -41.39 -40.05
C TYR A 781 -24.67 -41.46 -39.28
N GLY A 782 -25.57 -40.50 -39.47
CA GLY A 782 -26.83 -40.40 -38.74
C GLY A 782 -26.70 -39.68 -37.39
N PRO A 783 -27.82 -39.28 -36.78
CA PRO A 783 -27.84 -38.52 -35.54
C PRO A 783 -27.31 -39.30 -34.33
N GLU A 784 -27.50 -40.62 -34.29
CA GLU A 784 -27.02 -41.47 -33.19
C GLU A 784 -25.49 -41.54 -33.09
N ALA A 785 -24.75 -41.11 -34.11
CA ALA A 785 -23.29 -40.98 -34.05
C ALA A 785 -22.81 -39.81 -33.16
N LEU A 786 -23.74 -38.92 -32.77
CA LEU A 786 -23.48 -37.79 -31.89
C LEU A 786 -24.00 -38.06 -30.49
N GLY A 787 -23.21 -37.67 -29.49
CA GLY A 787 -23.59 -37.70 -28.08
C GLY A 787 -23.29 -36.37 -27.38
N VAL A 788 -24.11 -36.02 -26.39
CA VAL A 788 -23.96 -34.79 -25.62
C VAL A 788 -23.78 -35.12 -24.14
N LEU A 789 -22.63 -34.77 -23.59
CA LEU A 789 -22.35 -34.90 -22.16
C LEU A 789 -22.43 -33.53 -21.49
N CYS A 790 -23.39 -33.37 -20.60
CA CYS A 790 -23.59 -32.14 -19.83
C CYS A 790 -22.52 -31.99 -18.73
N SER A 791 -22.29 -30.78 -18.20
CA SER A 791 -21.48 -30.61 -16.99
C SER A 791 -22.35 -30.68 -15.74
N ALA A 792 -21.88 -31.33 -14.68
CA ALA A 792 -22.53 -31.31 -13.37
C ALA A 792 -22.52 -29.93 -12.67
N ARG A 793 -21.93 -28.91 -13.32
CA ARG A 793 -21.78 -27.54 -12.81
C ARG A 793 -22.81 -26.55 -13.36
N ILE A 794 -23.62 -26.95 -14.35
CA ILE A 794 -24.63 -26.05 -14.95
C ILE A 794 -25.98 -26.18 -14.23
N PRO A 795 -26.78 -25.10 -14.17
CA PRO A 795 -28.10 -25.12 -13.55
C PRO A 795 -29.09 -26.05 -14.28
N ASN A 796 -30.17 -26.43 -13.60
CA ASN A 796 -31.18 -27.35 -14.14
C ASN A 796 -31.82 -26.82 -15.44
N GLU A 797 -31.96 -25.50 -15.56
CA GLU A 797 -32.44 -24.79 -16.73
C GLU A 797 -31.53 -25.05 -17.95
N ASP A 798 -30.22 -25.03 -17.76
CA ASP A 798 -29.26 -25.32 -18.83
C ASP A 798 -29.27 -26.81 -19.19
N VAL A 799 -29.41 -27.71 -18.20
CA VAL A 799 -29.59 -29.15 -18.44
C VAL A 799 -30.82 -29.39 -19.32
N TYR A 800 -31.91 -28.68 -19.09
CA TYR A 800 -33.12 -28.75 -19.92
C TYR A 800 -32.86 -28.26 -21.35
N VAL A 801 -32.14 -27.16 -21.53
CA VAL A 801 -31.76 -26.64 -22.86
C VAL A 801 -30.87 -27.64 -23.59
N VAL A 802 -29.89 -28.26 -22.91
CA VAL A 802 -29.01 -29.29 -23.47
C VAL A 802 -29.81 -30.50 -23.97
N GLN A 803 -30.82 -30.94 -23.22
CA GLN A 803 -31.71 -32.02 -23.65
C GLN A 803 -32.48 -31.66 -24.93
N LYS A 804 -32.96 -30.41 -25.04
CA LYS A 804 -33.60 -29.93 -26.28
C LYS A 804 -32.61 -29.85 -27.44
N PHE A 805 -31.40 -29.34 -27.20
CA PHE A 805 -30.37 -29.29 -28.22
C PHE A 805 -30.05 -30.69 -28.76
N ALA A 806 -29.81 -31.67 -27.88
CA ALA A 806 -29.53 -33.04 -28.30
C ALA A 806 -30.69 -33.67 -29.10
N ARG A 807 -31.92 -33.60 -28.57
CA ARG A 807 -33.06 -34.34 -29.16
C ARG A 807 -33.73 -33.62 -30.33
N ALA A 808 -33.84 -32.29 -30.28
CA ALA A 808 -34.55 -31.52 -31.30
C ALA A 808 -33.63 -30.96 -32.39
N VAL A 809 -32.38 -30.63 -32.05
CA VAL A 809 -31.43 -30.04 -33.02
C VAL A 809 -30.52 -31.11 -33.61
N LEU A 810 -29.86 -31.92 -32.78
CA LEU A 810 -28.98 -32.99 -33.27
C LEU A 810 -29.76 -34.25 -33.69
N GLY A 811 -30.94 -34.49 -33.09
CA GLY A 811 -31.78 -35.66 -33.37
C GLY A 811 -31.35 -36.92 -32.64
N THR A 812 -30.51 -36.81 -31.61
CA THR A 812 -29.93 -37.95 -30.87
C THR A 812 -30.58 -38.12 -29.50
N HIS A 813 -30.76 -39.38 -29.08
CA HIS A 813 -31.13 -39.70 -27.71
C HIS A 813 -29.92 -39.91 -26.78
N ASN A 814 -28.70 -39.90 -27.33
CA ASN A 814 -27.44 -40.07 -26.60
C ASN A 814 -27.05 -38.79 -25.83
N VAL A 815 -27.79 -38.51 -24.76
CA VAL A 815 -27.53 -37.39 -23.86
C VAL A 815 -27.41 -37.87 -22.43
N ASP A 816 -26.33 -37.49 -21.76
CA ASP A 816 -26.04 -37.91 -20.40
C ASP A 816 -25.47 -36.75 -19.56
N ASN A 817 -25.45 -36.92 -18.24
CA ASN A 817 -24.92 -35.96 -17.29
C ASN A 817 -24.11 -36.69 -16.21
N PRO A 818 -22.81 -36.39 -16.04
CA PRO A 818 -22.01 -37.00 -15.00
C PRO A 818 -22.56 -36.64 -13.62
N ALA A 819 -22.65 -37.62 -12.73
CA ALA A 819 -23.16 -37.40 -11.37
C ALA A 819 -22.18 -36.59 -10.48
N ARG A 820 -20.91 -36.45 -10.88
CA ARG A 820 -19.85 -35.78 -10.08
C ARG A 820 -18.82 -35.08 -10.95
N VAL A 821 -18.16 -34.07 -10.36
CA VAL A 821 -17.00 -33.34 -10.89
C VAL A 821 -15.71 -33.79 -10.23
#